data_AF-A0AAU3KT63-F1
#
_entry.id   AF-A0AAU3KT63-F1
#
_cell.length_a   1.000
_cell.length_b   1.000
_cell.length_c   1.000
_cell.angle_alpha   90.00
_cell.angle_beta   90.00
_cell.angle_gamma   90.00
#
_symmetry.space_group_name_H-M   'P 1'
#
loop_
_entity.id
_entity.type
_entity.pdbx_description
1 polymer ?
#
loop_
_entity_poly.entity_id
_entity_poly.type
_entity_poly.pdbx_seq_one_letter_code
_entity_poly.pdbx_strand_id
1 'polypeptide(L)'
;MTAFLDRFRRVEFWEIERWQLRPLIGRVRAWACATRTRRWITGIALMFLVLFVLPGLVGTAAMAGAAGSGSSGDSALSWMDVKDSSGVELSNYVFATNDGSVLHPMTTGIALVISLEFAGWMVIVTIGIWLITYVLSFRWLDLFSAPLRAVARTLSAQVAVPIVLITAATIGAFFVAWFVLRGLHAKAAMQIATMLGVAVLAPIFLADPLSDVLSSDGWLIQGRDLGIEIAAGLNGQSNPQPGQLVSSMQGQLADNFARSPLQVWNFGHVVDVSSACRSAWSAAAGDEGQTASAMQACGDTAAHNAAEKPGVGQIGAGILLLIAGTLLLAFAAVLAIKIVWSALDSVYHGLMAIFGFAAGGFIYGPTQTFLVRSVVHGFFAAARMAAEVVYLGVYVLFLGDLFKQAQGQVMSVFIIGAIVEVVAILQLRRLTAGLEKGNDWVANRFAMAIQNGGRAGAGGGSGGGTALGMGTLGAGRSMSALGMLGAVSAIGSSPLTEWAWGMTRTPFRPQARKERKSSLAQWDIWGAPGFGGPDGTYMQSYAHFPAFAAAARKGALAYGGINTAMGAAAAIQHAVDSGAGRIHLPAALRGAGFTRDDIIEHAISSWGIIDDNAQNSVLADKQLGRVVAGMQRVQPGGKARSGEEEAADLATLQSAAYVYRRASKGGRPLDGGMPTGQQRDYVDNYMDRPTKEKMEALKNLADGSTKPGTAGVSMTRGVPPLSGITQEEAQDMLRWIGNEHSFRVLEAANALTADRQNPLLMRQLQAAVADAQATDSYASGIAPSPWKIAANPYPALSRPRPVP
;
A
#
# COMPACT_ATOMS: atom_id res chain seq x y z
N MET A 1 21.41 46.08 30.35
CA MET A 1 21.89 45.00 31.26
C MET A 1 20.81 43.95 31.56
N THR A 2 19.52 44.24 31.33
CA THR A 2 18.40 43.28 31.45
C THR A 2 18.10 42.47 30.18
N ALA A 3 18.60 42.88 29.00
CA ALA A 3 18.47 42.11 27.76
C ALA A 3 19.56 41.03 27.55
N PHE A 4 20.64 41.06 28.35
CA PHE A 4 21.75 40.10 28.22
C PHE A 4 21.54 38.85 29.11
N LEU A 5 20.75 38.97 30.17
CA LEU A 5 20.44 37.85 31.08
C LEU A 5 19.28 36.97 30.60
N ASP A 6 18.42 37.46 29.71
CA ASP A 6 17.25 36.71 29.24
C ASP A 6 17.57 35.75 28.08
N ARG A 7 18.77 35.89 27.47
CA ARG A 7 19.25 34.99 26.41
C ARG A 7 19.96 33.75 26.93
N PHE A 8 20.36 33.72 28.21
CA PHE A 8 20.96 32.54 28.84
C PHE A 8 19.93 31.58 29.46
N ARG A 9 18.65 31.94 29.51
CA ARG A 9 17.58 31.08 30.07
C ARG A 9 16.99 30.07 29.07
N ARG A 10 17.47 30.04 27.82
CA ARG A 10 17.03 29.11 26.76
C ARG A 10 18.17 28.22 26.25
N VAL A 11 18.90 27.61 27.18
CA VAL A 11 19.88 26.56 26.86
C VAL A 11 19.48 25.25 27.54
N GLU A 12 18.29 24.74 27.23
CA GLU A 12 17.85 23.36 27.53
C GLU A 12 18.54 22.34 26.59
N PHE A 13 19.84 22.47 26.37
CA PHE A 13 20.61 21.55 25.52
C PHE A 13 21.45 20.54 26.29
N TRP A 14 21.42 20.58 27.63
CA TRP A 14 22.21 19.69 28.50
C TRP A 14 21.35 18.98 29.56
N GLU A 15 20.19 18.45 29.16
CA GLU A 15 19.51 17.42 29.97
C GLU A 15 20.20 16.06 29.73
N ILE A 16 20.87 15.55 30.77
CA ILE A 16 21.52 14.23 30.78
C ILE A 16 20.51 13.10 30.50
N GLU A 17 19.22 13.34 30.73
CA GLU A 17 18.13 12.40 30.41
C GLU A 17 17.89 12.20 28.90
N ARG A 18 18.27 13.15 28.03
CA ARG A 18 18.13 12.99 26.57
C ARG A 18 19.09 11.96 25.96
N TRP A 19 20.19 11.66 26.64
CA TRP A 19 21.23 10.72 26.18
C TRP A 19 21.13 9.34 26.83
N GLN A 20 20.07 9.10 27.61
CA GLN A 20 19.80 7.75 28.11
C GLN A 20 19.47 6.81 26.93
N LEU A 21 20.10 5.64 26.91
CA LEU A 21 20.02 4.64 25.82
C LEU A 21 18.58 4.31 25.42
N ARG A 22 17.65 4.22 26.39
CA ARG A 22 16.26 3.82 26.15
C ARG A 22 15.46 4.81 25.30
N PRO A 23 15.37 6.12 25.63
CA PRO A 23 14.67 7.10 24.79
C PRO A 23 15.35 7.33 23.43
N LEU A 24 16.68 7.18 23.34
CA LEU A 24 17.43 7.35 22.10
C LEU A 24 17.15 6.20 21.11
N ILE A 25 17.14 4.95 21.60
CA ILE A 25 16.71 3.77 20.82
C ILE A 25 15.24 3.91 20.39
N GLY A 26 14.37 4.44 21.26
CA GLY A 26 12.97 4.68 20.94
C GLY A 26 12.78 5.65 19.77
N ARG A 27 13.52 6.77 19.75
CA ARG A 27 13.45 7.77 18.67
C ARG A 27 14.07 7.28 17.38
N VAL A 28 15.22 6.60 17.43
CA VAL A 28 15.85 6.00 16.24
C VAL A 28 14.92 4.96 15.62
N ARG A 29 14.26 4.14 16.45
CA ARG A 29 13.31 3.12 15.97
C ARG A 29 12.03 3.74 15.40
N ALA A 30 11.53 4.83 15.99
CA ALA A 30 10.39 5.59 15.46
C ALA A 30 10.74 6.26 14.12
N TRP A 31 11.93 6.87 14.02
CA TRP A 31 12.42 7.51 12.80
C TRP A 31 12.69 6.49 11.68
N ALA A 32 13.30 5.34 12.00
CA ALA A 32 13.54 4.25 11.07
C ALA A 32 12.24 3.61 10.57
N CYS A 33 11.19 3.57 11.41
CA CYS A 33 9.90 2.97 11.05
C CYS A 33 8.92 3.94 10.37
N ALA A 34 9.24 5.23 10.26
CA ALA A 34 8.30 6.26 9.80
C ALA A 34 7.92 6.17 8.30
N THR A 35 8.83 5.71 7.43
CA THR A 35 8.55 5.60 5.97
C THR A 35 9.10 4.30 5.38
N ARG A 36 8.47 3.82 4.29
CA ARG A 36 8.86 2.56 3.62
C ARG A 36 10.28 2.59 3.05
N THR A 37 10.70 3.74 2.54
CA THR A 37 12.06 3.99 2.05
C THR A 37 13.10 4.05 3.18
N ARG A 38 12.78 4.65 4.33
CA ARG A 38 13.70 4.65 5.48
C ARG A 38 13.86 3.28 6.13
N ARG A 39 12.82 2.44 6.12
CA ARG A 39 12.93 1.03 6.53
C ARG A 39 13.85 0.22 5.62
N TRP A 40 13.79 0.48 4.31
CA TRP A 40 14.70 -0.14 3.35
C TRP A 40 16.14 0.34 3.54
N ILE A 41 16.36 1.66 3.69
CA ILE A 41 17.70 2.22 3.87
C ILE A 41 18.30 1.79 5.22
N THR A 42 17.53 1.81 6.30
CA THR A 42 17.99 1.29 7.59
C THR A 42 18.17 -0.21 7.59
N GLY A 43 17.34 -0.97 6.87
CA GLY A 43 17.53 -2.40 6.63
C GLY A 43 18.81 -2.69 5.86
N ILE A 44 19.10 -1.95 4.80
CA ILE A 44 20.34 -2.06 4.01
C ILE A 44 21.54 -1.63 4.85
N ALA A 45 21.46 -0.54 5.62
CA ALA A 45 22.55 -0.08 6.47
C ALA A 45 22.83 -1.05 7.63
N LEU A 46 21.80 -1.69 8.19
CA LEU A 46 21.92 -2.67 9.25
C LEU A 46 22.41 -4.01 8.69
N MET A 47 22.00 -4.37 7.47
CA MET A 47 22.58 -5.49 6.71
C MET A 47 24.06 -5.23 6.39
N PHE A 48 24.42 -4.02 5.94
CA PHE A 48 25.80 -3.62 5.69
C PHE A 48 26.63 -3.66 6.98
N LEU A 49 26.08 -3.18 8.09
CA LEU A 49 26.73 -3.25 9.41
C LEU A 49 26.86 -4.70 9.91
N VAL A 50 25.87 -5.55 9.69
CA VAL A 50 25.92 -6.98 10.05
C VAL A 50 26.84 -7.78 9.12
N LEU A 51 26.99 -7.39 7.87
CA LEU A 51 27.76 -8.12 6.87
C LEU A 51 29.23 -7.66 6.78
N PHE A 52 29.54 -6.41 7.15
CA PHE A 52 30.91 -5.88 7.15
C PHE A 52 31.50 -5.67 8.55
N VAL A 53 30.71 -5.18 9.53
CA VAL A 53 31.26 -4.80 10.85
C VAL A 53 31.29 -5.98 11.82
N LEU A 54 30.28 -6.86 11.79
CA LEU A 54 30.25 -8.03 12.67
C LEU A 54 31.28 -9.11 12.29
N PRO A 55 31.49 -9.46 11.00
CA PRO A 55 32.61 -10.32 10.60
C PRO A 55 33.97 -9.66 10.87
N GLY A 56 34.08 -8.34 10.69
CA GLY A 56 35.29 -7.59 11.04
C GLY A 56 35.63 -7.63 12.54
N LEU A 57 34.63 -7.64 13.44
CA LEU A 57 34.85 -7.78 14.89
C LEU A 57 35.17 -9.22 15.32
N VAL A 58 34.71 -10.22 14.58
CA VAL A 58 35.09 -11.63 14.78
C VAL A 58 36.50 -11.89 14.21
N GLY A 59 36.85 -11.28 13.08
CA GLY A 59 38.18 -11.35 12.46
C GLY A 59 39.26 -10.64 13.29
N THR A 60 38.95 -9.53 13.97
CA THR A 60 39.93 -8.90 14.88
C THR A 60 40.15 -9.67 16.17
N ALA A 61 39.17 -10.45 16.63
CA ALA A 61 39.34 -11.37 17.76
C ALA A 61 40.23 -12.57 17.39
N ALA A 62 40.23 -13.00 16.12
CA ALA A 62 41.15 -14.03 15.61
C ALA A 62 42.59 -13.49 15.41
N MET A 63 42.74 -12.23 14.97
CA MET A 63 44.05 -11.59 14.76
C MET A 63 44.79 -11.22 16.06
N ALA A 64 44.11 -11.16 17.21
CA ALA A 64 44.74 -10.84 18.50
C ALA A 64 45.46 -12.04 19.16
N GLY A 65 45.34 -13.25 18.60
CA GLY A 65 46.00 -14.46 19.10
C GLY A 65 47.29 -14.86 18.37
N ALA A 66 47.61 -14.24 17.23
CA ALA A 66 48.71 -14.67 16.37
C ALA A 66 49.92 -13.72 16.43
N ALA A 67 50.53 -13.61 17.61
CA ALA A 67 51.96 -13.31 17.67
C ALA A 67 52.73 -14.62 17.51
N GLY A 68 52.79 -15.15 16.28
CA GLY A 68 53.50 -16.40 15.99
C GLY A 68 53.12 -17.00 14.64
N SER A 69 54.00 -16.80 13.66
CA SER A 69 54.28 -17.68 12.51
C SER A 69 53.20 -18.69 12.07
N GLY A 70 52.64 -18.46 10.87
CA GLY A 70 52.30 -19.49 9.88
C GLY A 70 51.23 -20.52 10.26
N SER A 71 49.96 -20.19 10.06
CA SER A 71 48.90 -21.11 9.60
C SER A 71 47.57 -20.38 9.47
N SER A 72 47.34 -19.78 8.29
CA SER A 72 46.11 -19.06 7.93
C SER A 72 44.97 -20.01 7.52
N GLY A 73 44.79 -21.14 8.22
CA GLY A 73 43.64 -22.03 8.02
C GLY A 73 42.49 -21.59 8.91
N ASP A 74 41.36 -21.19 8.32
CA ASP A 74 40.23 -20.59 9.02
C ASP A 74 39.48 -21.66 9.83
N SER A 75 40.02 -21.99 11.01
CA SER A 75 39.60 -23.11 11.88
C SER A 75 38.14 -23.01 12.34
N ALA A 76 37.53 -21.83 12.21
CA ALA A 76 36.12 -21.61 12.55
C ALA A 76 35.13 -22.13 11.50
N LEU A 77 35.57 -22.40 10.26
CA LEU A 77 34.72 -22.84 9.15
C LEU A 77 34.82 -24.34 8.83
N SER A 78 35.80 -25.05 9.38
CA SER A 78 36.05 -26.48 9.09
C SER A 78 34.92 -27.44 9.53
N TRP A 79 34.06 -27.02 10.46
CA TRP A 79 32.89 -27.83 10.84
C TRP A 79 31.84 -27.93 9.72
N MET A 80 31.93 -27.07 8.71
CA MET A 80 30.96 -26.99 7.61
C MET A 80 31.25 -27.99 6.49
N ASP A 81 32.47 -28.57 6.42
CA ASP A 81 32.90 -29.63 5.49
C ASP A 81 32.54 -29.35 4.01
N VAL A 82 32.65 -28.08 3.59
CA VAL A 82 32.38 -27.67 2.21
C VAL A 82 33.61 -27.93 1.35
N LYS A 83 33.49 -28.87 0.41
CA LYS A 83 34.56 -29.29 -0.51
C LYS A 83 34.30 -28.85 -1.94
N ASP A 84 35.38 -28.49 -2.61
CA ASP A 84 35.42 -28.26 -4.06
C ASP A 84 35.37 -29.57 -4.85
N SER A 85 35.35 -29.51 -6.19
CA SER A 85 35.34 -30.73 -7.01
C SER A 85 36.64 -31.53 -6.97
N SER A 86 37.74 -30.94 -6.47
CA SER A 86 39.03 -31.58 -6.29
C SER A 86 39.19 -32.23 -4.90
N GLY A 87 38.18 -32.12 -4.04
CA GLY A 87 38.18 -32.67 -2.68
C GLY A 87 38.89 -31.79 -1.64
N VAL A 88 39.28 -30.57 -2.00
CA VAL A 88 39.89 -29.59 -1.09
C VAL A 88 38.79 -28.86 -0.32
N GLU A 89 38.97 -28.74 0.99
CA GLU A 89 38.03 -28.02 1.85
C GLU A 89 38.24 -26.51 1.74
N LEU A 90 37.14 -25.75 1.66
CA LEU A 90 37.17 -24.29 1.54
C LEU A 90 37.84 -23.61 2.74
N SER A 91 37.73 -24.17 3.95
CA SER A 91 38.40 -23.62 5.14
C SER A 91 39.93 -23.60 5.02
N ASN A 92 40.48 -24.41 4.12
CA ASN A 92 41.91 -24.48 3.87
C ASN A 92 42.37 -23.46 2.84
N TYR A 93 41.50 -22.71 2.17
CA TYR A 93 41.95 -21.75 1.16
C TYR A 93 42.69 -20.57 1.78
N VAL A 94 43.83 -20.23 1.20
CA VAL A 94 44.62 -19.05 1.57
C VAL A 94 44.79 -18.09 0.40
N PHE A 95 44.96 -16.80 0.70
CA PHE A 95 45.28 -15.79 -0.30
C PHE A 95 46.81 -15.72 -0.46
N ALA A 96 47.33 -16.15 -1.62
CA ALA A 96 48.78 -16.17 -1.84
C ALA A 96 49.29 -14.74 -2.07
N THR A 97 49.80 -14.10 -1.02
CA THR A 97 50.46 -12.79 -1.10
C THR A 97 51.75 -12.85 -0.29
N ASN A 98 52.79 -12.23 -0.81
CA ASN A 98 54.03 -12.07 -0.04
C ASN A 98 53.84 -10.94 0.97
N ASP A 99 53.62 -11.31 2.24
CA ASP A 99 53.59 -10.37 3.36
C ASP A 99 54.94 -9.67 3.44
N GLY A 100 54.99 -8.44 2.91
CA GLY A 100 56.22 -7.68 2.78
C GLY A 100 57.02 -7.61 4.09
N SER A 101 58.35 -7.70 3.95
CA SER A 101 59.31 -7.47 5.03
C SER A 101 59.05 -6.14 5.76
N VAL A 102 59.45 -6.06 7.04
CA VAL A 102 59.34 -4.90 7.96
C VAL A 102 59.76 -3.55 7.34
N LEU A 103 60.49 -3.59 6.22
CA LEU A 103 61.02 -2.44 5.49
C LEU A 103 60.07 -1.84 4.42
N HIS A 104 58.87 -2.41 4.18
CA HIS A 104 57.89 -1.88 3.23
C HIS A 104 56.48 -1.71 3.85
N PRO A 105 56.26 -0.67 4.68
CA PRO A 105 55.02 -0.51 5.45
C PRO A 105 53.75 -0.34 4.59
N MET A 106 53.88 0.16 3.36
CA MET A 106 52.75 0.37 2.45
C MET A 106 52.22 -0.96 1.88
N THR A 107 53.09 -1.92 1.57
CA THR A 107 52.66 -3.24 1.06
C THR A 107 52.06 -4.09 2.18
N THR A 108 52.57 -3.98 3.41
CA THR A 108 51.98 -4.64 4.59
C THR A 108 50.58 -4.11 4.89
N GLY A 109 50.34 -2.80 4.76
CA GLY A 109 49.02 -2.22 4.94
C GLY A 109 48.00 -2.69 3.88
N ILE A 110 48.42 -2.80 2.62
CA ILE A 110 47.60 -3.31 1.52
C ILE A 110 47.30 -4.80 1.72
N ALA A 111 48.31 -5.61 2.08
CA ALA A 111 48.15 -7.03 2.35
C ALA A 111 47.15 -7.28 3.49
N LEU A 112 47.24 -6.53 4.61
CA LEU A 112 46.31 -6.68 5.73
C LEU A 112 44.85 -6.39 5.34
N VAL A 113 44.62 -5.37 4.51
CA VAL A 113 43.27 -5.05 4.01
C VAL A 113 42.74 -6.19 3.13
N ILE A 114 43.58 -6.71 2.23
CA ILE A 114 43.21 -7.83 1.35
C ILE A 114 42.93 -9.10 2.15
N SER A 115 43.75 -9.42 3.17
CA SER A 115 43.55 -10.58 4.02
C SER A 115 42.26 -10.49 4.84
N LEU A 116 41.93 -9.30 5.38
CA LEU A 116 40.66 -9.07 6.07
C LEU A 116 39.46 -9.23 5.14
N GLU A 117 39.58 -8.69 3.92
CA GLU A 117 38.56 -8.79 2.89
C GLU A 117 38.34 -10.24 2.44
N PHE A 118 39.43 -10.98 2.25
CA PHE A 118 39.43 -12.39 1.90
C PHE A 118 38.74 -13.24 2.98
N ALA A 119 39.09 -13.03 4.26
CA ALA A 119 38.45 -13.72 5.37
C ALA A 119 36.94 -13.45 5.42
N GLY A 120 36.52 -12.18 5.26
CA GLY A 120 35.10 -11.82 5.21
C GLY A 120 34.36 -12.49 4.06
N TRP A 121 34.95 -12.51 2.87
CA TRP A 121 34.39 -13.17 1.69
C TRP A 121 34.30 -14.70 1.86
N MET A 122 35.35 -15.36 2.34
CA MET A 122 35.37 -16.82 2.56
C MET A 122 34.31 -17.26 3.57
N VAL A 123 34.11 -16.51 4.66
CA VAL A 123 33.05 -16.78 5.64
C VAL A 123 31.68 -16.72 4.97
N ILE A 124 31.40 -15.67 4.19
CA ILE A 124 30.10 -15.51 3.51
C ILE A 124 29.88 -16.63 2.49
N VAL A 125 30.88 -16.93 1.67
CA VAL A 125 30.78 -17.95 0.61
C VAL A 125 30.59 -19.34 1.23
N THR A 126 31.40 -19.70 2.22
CA THR A 126 31.31 -21.01 2.88
C THR A 126 29.98 -21.21 3.57
N ILE A 127 29.49 -20.20 4.30
CA ILE A 127 28.16 -20.24 4.94
C ILE A 127 27.03 -20.34 3.93
N GLY A 128 27.10 -19.57 2.84
CA GLY A 128 26.12 -19.60 1.77
C GLY A 128 26.00 -20.97 1.12
N ILE A 129 27.13 -21.54 0.69
CA ILE A 129 27.18 -22.85 0.04
C ILE A 129 26.71 -23.96 1.00
N TRP A 130 27.22 -23.97 2.23
CA TRP A 130 26.80 -24.93 3.23
C TRP A 130 25.29 -24.89 3.47
N LEU A 131 24.70 -23.70 3.64
CA LEU A 131 23.26 -23.57 3.89
C LEU A 131 22.44 -24.13 2.74
N ILE A 132 22.82 -23.83 1.49
CA ILE A 132 22.13 -24.31 0.29
C ILE A 132 22.18 -25.85 0.24
N THR A 133 23.37 -26.44 0.36
CA THR A 133 23.54 -27.90 0.32
C THR A 133 22.85 -28.57 1.50
N TYR A 134 22.93 -27.99 2.69
CA TYR A 134 22.29 -28.49 3.90
C TYR A 134 20.77 -28.53 3.76
N VAL A 135 20.16 -27.47 3.21
CA VAL A 135 18.71 -27.45 2.93
C VAL A 135 18.34 -28.44 1.84
N LEU A 136 19.08 -28.50 0.72
CA LEU A 136 18.82 -29.46 -0.37
C LEU A 136 19.00 -30.92 0.07
N SER A 137 19.87 -31.19 1.04
CA SER A 137 20.05 -32.54 1.59
C SER A 137 18.89 -33.00 2.49
N PHE A 138 18.04 -32.08 2.96
CA PHE A 138 16.99 -32.31 3.99
C PHE A 138 17.50 -32.88 5.32
N ARG A 139 18.81 -32.95 5.56
CA ARG A 139 19.39 -33.39 6.83
C ARG A 139 18.89 -32.56 8.03
N TRP A 140 18.49 -31.32 7.78
CA TRP A 140 17.86 -30.46 8.78
C TRP A 140 16.52 -30.99 9.28
N LEU A 141 15.76 -31.71 8.45
CA LEU A 141 14.45 -32.26 8.80
C LEU A 141 14.60 -33.40 9.81
N ASP A 142 15.69 -34.18 9.73
CA ASP A 142 15.98 -35.28 10.65
C ASP A 142 16.14 -34.81 12.10
N LEU A 143 16.62 -33.57 12.31
CA LEU A 143 16.76 -32.98 13.63
C LEU A 143 15.40 -32.76 14.33
N PHE A 144 14.34 -32.56 13.56
CA PHE A 144 13.02 -32.22 14.09
C PHE A 144 11.96 -33.31 13.85
N SER A 145 12.20 -34.25 12.94
CA SER A 145 11.22 -35.25 12.53
C SER A 145 10.77 -36.14 13.68
N ALA A 146 11.72 -36.66 14.48
CA ALA A 146 11.41 -37.50 15.64
C ALA A 146 10.62 -36.75 16.74
N PRO A 147 11.05 -35.55 17.21
CA PRO A 147 10.26 -34.74 18.14
C PRO A 147 8.85 -34.41 17.62
N LEU A 148 8.72 -34.02 16.35
CA LEU A 148 7.43 -33.63 15.78
C LEU A 148 6.47 -34.81 15.66
N ARG A 149 6.96 -35.99 15.23
CA ARG A 149 6.15 -37.22 15.22
C ARG A 149 5.72 -37.62 16.63
N ALA A 150 6.58 -37.48 17.63
CA ALA A 150 6.22 -37.77 19.02
C ALA A 150 5.10 -36.85 19.52
N VAL A 151 5.18 -35.55 19.23
CA VAL A 151 4.11 -34.59 19.55
C VAL A 151 2.81 -34.97 18.84
N ALA A 152 2.87 -35.30 17.55
CA ALA A 152 1.70 -35.64 16.75
C ALA A 152 1.00 -36.92 17.24
N ARG A 153 1.76 -37.97 17.59
CA ARG A 153 1.22 -39.20 18.18
C ARG A 153 0.59 -38.95 19.55
N THR A 154 1.21 -38.13 20.39
CA THR A 154 0.65 -37.76 21.69
C THR A 154 -0.66 -36.99 21.54
N LEU A 155 -0.71 -36.03 20.61
CA LEU A 155 -1.92 -35.29 20.28
C LEU A 155 -3.02 -36.21 19.74
N SER A 156 -2.66 -37.10 18.81
CA SER A 156 -3.60 -38.09 18.26
C SER A 156 -4.18 -38.97 19.36
N ALA A 157 -3.35 -39.53 20.24
CA ALA A 157 -3.80 -40.37 21.34
C ALA A 157 -4.77 -39.66 22.31
N GLN A 158 -4.62 -38.35 22.51
CA GLN A 158 -5.52 -37.57 23.38
C GLN A 158 -6.83 -37.16 22.71
N VAL A 159 -6.82 -36.93 21.40
CA VAL A 159 -7.99 -36.40 20.66
C VAL A 159 -8.79 -37.52 20.00
N ALA A 160 -8.14 -38.59 19.52
CA ALA A 160 -8.76 -39.73 18.85
C ALA A 160 -9.33 -40.77 19.83
N VAL A 161 -9.91 -40.32 20.95
CA VAL A 161 -10.58 -41.22 21.90
C VAL A 161 -11.88 -41.71 21.26
N PRO A 162 -12.24 -43.01 21.37
CA PRO A 162 -13.47 -43.55 20.79
C PRO A 162 -14.72 -42.74 21.14
N ILE A 163 -14.78 -42.17 22.34
CA ILE A 163 -15.90 -41.32 22.77
C ILE A 163 -16.04 -40.04 21.93
N VAL A 164 -14.94 -39.41 21.52
CA VAL A 164 -14.93 -38.21 20.68
C VAL A 164 -15.39 -38.55 19.27
N LEU A 165 -14.91 -39.68 18.73
CA LEU A 165 -15.33 -40.14 17.40
C LEU A 165 -16.82 -40.50 17.36
N ILE A 166 -17.30 -41.26 18.35
CA ILE A 166 -18.73 -41.65 18.44
C ILE A 166 -19.60 -40.40 18.60
N THR A 167 -19.23 -39.47 19.48
CA THR A 167 -20.01 -38.23 19.66
C THR A 167 -19.99 -37.37 18.40
N ALA A 168 -18.86 -37.19 17.74
CA ALA A 168 -18.79 -36.45 16.48
C ALA A 168 -19.61 -37.11 15.36
N ALA A 169 -19.55 -38.45 15.25
CA ALA A 169 -20.32 -39.21 14.27
C ALA A 169 -21.83 -39.12 14.53
N THR A 170 -22.28 -39.20 15.79
CA THR A 170 -23.70 -39.03 16.13
C THR A 170 -24.23 -37.63 15.81
N ILE A 171 -23.44 -36.57 16.06
CA ILE A 171 -23.78 -35.20 15.66
C ILE A 171 -23.87 -35.11 14.13
N GLY A 172 -22.93 -35.70 13.40
CA GLY A 172 -22.96 -35.77 11.94
C GLY A 172 -24.22 -36.46 11.41
N ALA A 173 -24.58 -37.61 12.00
CA ALA A 173 -25.78 -38.37 11.64
C ALA A 173 -27.07 -37.58 11.92
N PHE A 174 -27.12 -36.78 12.98
CA PHE A 174 -28.23 -35.88 13.25
C PHE A 174 -28.45 -34.87 12.11
N PHE A 175 -27.39 -34.24 11.58
CA PHE A 175 -27.51 -33.31 10.45
C PHE A 175 -27.96 -34.01 9.16
N VAL A 176 -27.49 -35.24 8.91
CA VAL A 176 -27.97 -36.06 7.79
C VAL A 176 -29.47 -36.29 7.91
N ALA A 177 -29.95 -36.76 9.07
CA ALA A 177 -31.37 -36.99 9.34
C ALA A 177 -32.19 -35.71 9.17
N TRP A 178 -31.69 -34.58 9.69
CA TRP A 178 -32.33 -33.27 9.55
C TRP A 178 -32.46 -32.82 8.09
N PHE A 179 -31.44 -33.03 7.26
CA PHE A 179 -31.50 -32.69 5.83
C PHE A 179 -32.46 -33.58 5.06
N VAL A 180 -32.54 -34.87 5.40
CA VAL A 180 -33.53 -35.78 4.81
C VAL A 180 -34.95 -35.32 5.17
N LEU A 181 -35.21 -34.98 6.44
CA LEU A 181 -36.52 -34.47 6.89
C LEU A 181 -36.91 -33.15 6.21
N ARG A 182 -35.94 -32.30 5.87
CA ARG A 182 -36.16 -31.03 5.16
C ARG A 182 -36.24 -31.17 3.64
N GLY A 183 -36.16 -32.39 3.09
CA GLY A 183 -36.18 -32.64 1.64
C GLY A 183 -34.89 -32.23 0.90
N LEU A 184 -33.80 -31.97 1.63
CA LEU A 184 -32.50 -31.55 1.08
C LEU A 184 -31.60 -32.76 0.78
N HIS A 185 -32.09 -33.70 -0.04
CA HIS A 185 -31.45 -34.99 -0.30
C HIS A 185 -30.00 -34.87 -0.82
N ALA A 186 -29.71 -33.86 -1.63
CA ALA A 186 -28.37 -33.66 -2.19
C ALA A 186 -27.34 -33.23 -1.13
N LYS A 187 -27.75 -32.45 -0.11
CA LYS A 187 -26.89 -32.11 1.04
C LYS A 187 -26.68 -33.30 1.97
N ALA A 188 -27.74 -34.09 2.19
CA ALA A 188 -27.64 -35.32 2.96
C ALA A 188 -26.66 -36.32 2.31
N ALA A 189 -26.75 -36.52 1.00
CA ALA A 189 -25.85 -37.41 0.26
C ALA A 189 -24.38 -36.96 0.35
N MET A 190 -24.09 -35.66 0.18
CA MET A 190 -22.71 -35.16 0.33
C MET A 190 -22.18 -35.28 1.76
N GLN A 191 -23.04 -35.07 2.76
CA GLN A 191 -22.65 -35.26 4.15
C GLN A 191 -22.31 -36.73 4.46
N ILE A 192 -23.13 -37.67 3.96
CA ILE A 192 -22.86 -39.12 4.09
C ILE A 192 -21.54 -39.47 3.41
N ALA A 193 -21.32 -39.01 2.17
CA ALA A 193 -20.08 -39.26 1.44
C ALA A 193 -18.86 -38.69 2.18
N THR A 194 -18.98 -37.48 2.74
CA THR A 194 -17.90 -36.86 3.54
C THR A 194 -17.62 -37.63 4.81
N MET A 195 -18.66 -38.03 5.56
CA MET A 195 -18.50 -38.85 6.77
C MET A 195 -17.88 -40.21 6.47
N LEU A 196 -18.26 -40.86 5.37
CA LEU A 196 -17.67 -42.11 4.91
C LEU A 196 -16.19 -41.92 4.54
N GLY A 197 -15.86 -40.85 3.81
CA GLY A 197 -14.49 -40.51 3.47
C GLY A 197 -13.61 -40.29 4.70
N VAL A 198 -14.11 -39.54 5.68
CA VAL A 198 -13.41 -39.34 6.96
C VAL A 198 -13.30 -40.65 7.74
N ALA A 199 -14.34 -41.50 7.75
CA ALA A 199 -14.28 -42.79 8.44
C ALA A 199 -13.22 -43.75 7.87
N VAL A 200 -12.96 -43.68 6.56
CA VAL A 200 -11.93 -44.50 5.90
C VAL A 200 -10.53 -43.90 6.10
N LEU A 201 -10.39 -42.58 5.97
CA LEU A 201 -9.09 -41.91 6.02
C LEU A 201 -8.59 -41.63 7.44
N ALA A 202 -9.47 -41.34 8.39
CA ALA A 202 -9.09 -40.97 9.75
C ALA A 202 -8.28 -42.06 10.48
N PRO A 203 -8.60 -43.37 10.40
CA PRO A 203 -7.79 -44.39 11.07
C PRO A 203 -6.38 -44.49 10.49
N ILE A 204 -6.22 -44.35 9.17
CA ILE A 204 -4.93 -44.38 8.47
C ILE A 204 -4.08 -43.19 8.93
N PHE A 205 -4.67 -41.99 8.88
CA PHE A 205 -3.97 -40.76 9.27
C PHE A 205 -3.68 -40.70 10.77
N LEU A 206 -4.62 -41.03 11.65
CA LEU A 206 -4.45 -40.87 13.10
C LEU A 206 -3.50 -41.90 13.72
N ALA A 207 -3.22 -43.02 13.04
CA ALA A 207 -2.24 -44.00 13.49
C ALA A 207 -0.80 -43.41 13.52
N ASP A 208 -0.41 -42.66 12.49
CA ASP A 208 0.83 -41.87 12.49
C ASP A 208 0.68 -40.58 11.66
N PRO A 209 0.09 -39.50 12.23
CA PRO A 209 -0.41 -38.33 11.48
C PRO A 209 0.64 -37.44 10.82
N LEU A 210 1.92 -37.79 10.95
CA LEU A 210 3.03 -37.14 10.26
C LEU A 210 3.93 -38.13 9.52
N SER A 211 3.59 -39.43 9.44
CA SER A 211 4.38 -40.38 8.65
C SER A 211 4.36 -39.99 7.18
N ASP A 212 3.19 -39.69 6.62
CA ASP A 212 3.04 -39.36 5.21
C ASP A 212 3.77 -38.07 4.85
N VAL A 213 3.97 -37.20 5.86
CA VAL A 213 4.68 -35.93 5.72
C VAL A 213 6.18 -36.06 5.87
N LEU A 214 6.62 -36.67 6.97
CA LEU A 214 7.99 -36.62 7.44
C LEU A 214 8.76 -37.92 7.22
N SER A 215 8.13 -39.04 6.83
CA SER A 215 8.81 -40.33 6.62
C SER A 215 9.88 -40.23 5.53
N SER A 216 10.79 -41.21 5.51
CA SER A 216 11.79 -41.40 4.45
C SER A 216 11.16 -41.38 3.05
N ASP A 217 9.94 -41.90 2.93
CA ASP A 217 9.16 -41.97 1.71
C ASP A 217 8.01 -40.97 1.69
N GLY A 218 8.02 -39.98 2.58
CA GLY A 218 6.98 -38.98 2.70
C GLY A 218 6.99 -38.01 1.51
N TRP A 219 5.84 -37.41 1.24
CA TRP A 219 5.67 -36.46 0.13
C TRP A 219 6.64 -35.25 0.15
N LEU A 220 7.25 -34.90 1.30
CA LEU A 220 8.26 -33.83 1.38
C LEU A 220 9.58 -34.30 0.77
N ILE A 221 10.01 -35.51 1.09
CA ILE A 221 11.23 -36.09 0.51
C ILE A 221 11.00 -36.41 -0.97
N GLN A 222 9.83 -36.96 -1.32
CA GLN A 222 9.47 -37.17 -2.72
C GLN A 222 9.41 -35.85 -3.51
N GLY A 223 8.86 -34.78 -2.92
CA GLY A 223 8.80 -33.46 -3.56
C GLY A 223 10.18 -32.85 -3.77
N ARG A 224 11.11 -33.05 -2.82
CA ARG A 224 12.52 -32.69 -2.97
C ARG A 224 13.17 -33.48 -4.11
N ASP A 225 13.04 -34.80 -4.09
CA ASP A 225 13.71 -35.68 -5.07
C ASP A 225 13.20 -35.42 -6.48
N LEU A 226 11.89 -35.26 -6.65
CA LEU A 226 11.28 -34.80 -7.90
C LEU A 226 11.85 -33.44 -8.32
N GLY A 227 12.02 -32.52 -7.37
CA GLY A 227 12.54 -31.20 -7.66
C GLY A 227 13.99 -31.22 -8.16
N ILE A 228 14.81 -32.05 -7.53
CA ILE A 228 16.22 -32.29 -7.89
C ILE A 228 16.31 -33.01 -9.24
N GLU A 229 15.48 -34.01 -9.48
CA GLU A 229 15.42 -34.76 -10.74
C GLU A 229 15.03 -33.87 -11.92
N ILE A 230 13.98 -33.05 -11.77
CA ILE A 230 13.58 -32.09 -12.81
C ILE A 230 14.71 -31.11 -13.10
N ALA A 231 15.35 -30.56 -12.06
CA ALA A 231 16.49 -29.65 -12.24
C ALA A 231 17.64 -30.32 -13.00
N ALA A 232 17.94 -31.58 -12.69
CA ALA A 232 18.99 -32.36 -13.35
C ALA A 232 18.65 -32.69 -14.81
N GLY A 233 17.40 -33.09 -15.08
CA GLY A 233 16.91 -33.41 -16.41
C GLY A 233 16.92 -32.20 -17.34
N LEU A 234 16.57 -31.01 -16.82
CA LEU A 234 16.69 -29.75 -17.56
C LEU A 234 18.14 -29.38 -17.92
N ASN A 235 19.12 -29.97 -17.22
CA ASN A 235 20.55 -29.80 -17.47
C ASN A 235 21.18 -31.02 -18.18
N GLY A 236 20.36 -31.91 -18.76
CA GLY A 236 20.81 -33.00 -19.63
C GLY A 236 21.23 -34.30 -18.92
N GLN A 237 21.03 -34.42 -17.61
CA GLN A 237 21.30 -35.66 -16.87
C GLN A 237 20.07 -36.58 -16.90
N SER A 238 20.16 -37.73 -17.58
CA SER A 238 19.02 -38.63 -17.83
C SER A 238 18.73 -39.65 -16.72
N ASN A 239 19.64 -39.86 -15.77
CA ASN A 239 19.43 -40.73 -14.60
C ASN A 239 20.08 -40.14 -13.33
N PRO A 240 19.51 -39.05 -12.77
CA PRO A 240 20.08 -38.38 -11.61
C PRO A 240 19.80 -39.15 -10.32
N GLN A 241 20.85 -39.44 -9.54
CA GLN A 241 20.70 -39.87 -8.15
C GLN A 241 20.68 -38.62 -7.24
N PRO A 242 19.58 -38.32 -6.51
CA PRO A 242 19.43 -37.06 -5.80
C PRO A 242 20.56 -36.77 -4.79
N GLY A 243 20.98 -37.78 -4.02
CA GLY A 243 22.06 -37.63 -3.03
C GLY A 243 23.42 -37.30 -3.65
N GLN A 244 23.78 -37.95 -4.77
CA GLN A 244 25.02 -37.65 -5.49
C GLN A 244 24.96 -36.30 -6.19
N LEU A 245 23.78 -35.89 -6.67
CA LEU A 245 23.61 -34.59 -7.31
C LEU A 245 23.82 -33.44 -6.32
N VAL A 246 23.32 -33.56 -5.08
CA VAL A 246 23.53 -32.54 -4.05
C VAL A 246 25.03 -32.36 -3.74
N SER A 247 25.79 -33.46 -3.63
CA SER A 247 27.26 -33.38 -3.47
C SER A 247 27.95 -32.77 -4.71
N SER A 248 27.49 -33.10 -5.91
CA SER A 248 28.02 -32.50 -7.14
C SER A 248 27.69 -31.00 -7.25
N MET A 249 26.50 -30.59 -6.81
CA MET A 249 26.09 -29.18 -6.74
C MET A 249 26.93 -28.42 -5.74
N GLN A 250 27.26 -29.02 -4.58
CA GLN A 250 28.19 -28.42 -3.62
C GLN A 250 29.56 -28.17 -4.24
N GLY A 251 30.14 -29.19 -4.90
CA GLY A 251 31.44 -29.05 -5.57
C GLY A 251 31.42 -27.96 -6.64
N GLN A 252 30.37 -27.92 -7.47
CA GLN A 252 30.21 -26.87 -8.48
C GLN A 252 30.03 -25.48 -7.86
N LEU A 253 29.26 -25.34 -6.78
CA LEU A 253 29.12 -24.07 -6.08
C LEU A 253 30.45 -23.61 -5.50
N ALA A 254 31.20 -24.51 -4.88
CA ALA A 254 32.55 -24.26 -4.37
C ALA A 254 33.53 -23.84 -5.48
N ASP A 255 33.50 -24.52 -6.63
CA ASP A 255 34.36 -24.20 -7.76
C ASP A 255 34.06 -22.81 -8.35
N ASN A 256 32.78 -22.47 -8.45
CA ASN A 256 32.30 -21.26 -9.12
C ASN A 256 32.31 -20.02 -8.21
N PHE A 257 32.05 -20.19 -6.92
CA PHE A 257 31.97 -19.08 -5.96
C PHE A 257 33.22 -18.91 -5.11
N ALA A 258 34.05 -19.94 -4.93
CA ALA A 258 35.30 -19.82 -4.17
C ALA A 258 36.52 -20.01 -5.07
N ARG A 259 36.70 -21.19 -5.67
CA ARG A 259 37.95 -21.56 -6.34
C ARG A 259 38.31 -20.66 -7.53
N SER A 260 37.41 -20.58 -8.53
CA SER A 260 37.66 -19.80 -9.74
C SER A 260 37.79 -18.29 -9.46
N PRO A 261 36.91 -17.67 -8.63
CA PRO A 261 37.08 -16.27 -8.25
C PRO A 261 38.36 -16.01 -7.46
N LEU A 262 38.76 -16.90 -6.54
CA LEU A 262 40.00 -16.75 -5.77
C LEU A 262 41.23 -16.79 -6.69
N GLN A 263 41.26 -17.68 -7.68
CA GLN A 263 42.35 -17.73 -8.65
C GLN A 263 42.43 -16.45 -9.49
N VAL A 264 41.29 -15.92 -9.95
CA VAL A 264 41.26 -14.65 -10.69
C VAL A 264 41.66 -13.47 -9.80
N TRP A 265 41.25 -13.48 -8.53
CA TRP A 265 41.61 -12.42 -7.59
C TRP A 265 43.12 -12.43 -7.28
N ASN A 266 43.69 -13.62 -7.10
CA ASN A 266 45.09 -13.80 -6.75
C ASN A 266 46.03 -13.64 -7.97
N PHE A 267 45.74 -14.33 -9.06
CA PHE A 267 46.62 -14.46 -10.24
C PHE A 267 46.16 -13.67 -11.47
N GLY A 268 44.99 -13.01 -11.41
CA GLY A 268 44.40 -12.28 -12.53
C GLY A 268 43.72 -13.15 -13.59
N HIS A 269 43.84 -14.48 -13.49
CA HIS A 269 43.24 -15.45 -14.41
C HIS A 269 43.04 -16.81 -13.72
N VAL A 270 42.28 -17.71 -14.35
CA VAL A 270 42.01 -19.05 -13.82
C VAL A 270 43.19 -19.97 -14.18
N VAL A 271 43.86 -20.55 -13.19
CA VAL A 271 45.04 -21.42 -13.40
C VAL A 271 44.65 -22.89 -13.63
N ASP A 272 43.41 -23.25 -13.26
CA ASP A 272 42.87 -24.59 -13.45
C ASP A 272 42.70 -25.03 -14.91
N VAL A 273 43.06 -24.20 -15.90
CA VAL A 273 43.00 -24.57 -17.32
C VAL A 273 44.00 -25.70 -17.64
N SER A 274 45.16 -25.74 -16.97
CA SER A 274 46.12 -26.83 -17.09
C SER A 274 45.91 -27.86 -15.97
N SER A 275 45.90 -29.15 -16.30
CA SER A 275 45.73 -30.22 -15.30
C SER A 275 46.89 -30.27 -14.30
N ALA A 276 48.11 -29.95 -14.76
CA ALA A 276 49.29 -29.85 -13.91
C ALA A 276 49.15 -28.73 -12.87
N CYS A 277 48.80 -27.51 -13.28
CA CYS A 277 48.61 -26.40 -12.35
C CYS A 277 47.41 -26.59 -11.43
N ARG A 278 46.32 -27.22 -11.90
CA ARG A 278 45.18 -27.58 -11.04
C ARG A 278 45.60 -28.46 -9.87
N SER A 279 46.39 -29.49 -10.14
CA SER A 279 46.89 -30.40 -9.10
C SER A 279 47.88 -29.70 -8.15
N ALA A 280 48.77 -28.87 -8.70
CA ALA A 280 49.75 -28.10 -7.93
C ALA A 280 49.08 -27.09 -7.00
N TRP A 281 48.08 -26.35 -7.49
CA TRP A 281 47.31 -25.42 -6.67
C TRP A 281 46.54 -26.14 -5.57
N SER A 282 45.83 -27.23 -5.91
CA SER A 282 45.02 -27.99 -4.93
C SER A 282 45.88 -28.59 -3.81
N ALA A 283 47.10 -29.02 -4.11
CA ALA A 283 48.04 -29.55 -3.12
C ALA A 283 48.59 -28.45 -2.20
N ALA A 284 48.70 -27.22 -2.70
CA ALA A 284 49.30 -26.09 -1.99
C ALA A 284 48.27 -25.16 -1.32
N ALA A 285 46.96 -25.37 -1.55
CA ALA A 285 45.87 -24.42 -1.25
C ALA A 285 45.77 -23.92 0.21
N GLY A 286 46.48 -24.54 1.16
CA GLY A 286 46.53 -24.17 2.59
C GLY A 286 47.83 -23.59 3.12
N ASP A 287 48.80 -23.31 2.25
CA ASP A 287 50.04 -22.62 2.62
C ASP A 287 50.36 -21.53 1.59
N GLU A 288 50.42 -20.29 2.07
CA GLU A 288 50.59 -19.08 1.24
C GLU A 288 51.90 -19.13 0.45
N GLY A 289 53.00 -19.54 1.09
CA GLY A 289 54.32 -19.62 0.46
C GLY A 289 54.41 -20.78 -0.52
N GLN A 290 53.80 -21.92 -0.20
CA GLN A 290 53.75 -23.07 -1.11
C GLN A 290 52.87 -22.78 -2.33
N THR A 291 51.77 -22.04 -2.18
CA THR A 291 50.86 -21.73 -3.29
C THR A 291 51.56 -20.92 -4.38
N ALA A 292 52.33 -19.88 -4.02
CA ALA A 292 53.07 -19.07 -5.00
C ALA A 292 54.17 -19.87 -5.70
N SER A 293 54.93 -20.69 -4.96
CA SER A 293 55.99 -21.53 -5.53
C SER A 293 55.47 -22.68 -6.40
N ALA A 294 54.28 -23.22 -6.09
CA ALA A 294 53.61 -24.24 -6.88
C ALA A 294 53.22 -23.74 -8.28
N MET A 295 52.87 -22.46 -8.42
CA MET A 295 52.56 -21.86 -9.73
C MET A 295 53.81 -21.77 -10.61
N GLN A 296 54.96 -21.48 -10.02
CA GLN A 296 56.25 -21.50 -10.72
C GLN A 296 56.61 -22.94 -11.17
N ALA A 297 56.39 -23.93 -10.29
CA ALA A 297 56.65 -25.34 -10.59
C ALA A 297 55.75 -25.89 -11.71
N CYS A 298 54.53 -25.38 -11.85
CA CYS A 298 53.60 -25.79 -12.90
C CYS A 298 53.79 -25.05 -14.24
N GLY A 299 54.72 -24.10 -14.30
CA GLY A 299 55.10 -23.37 -15.52
C GLY A 299 54.37 -22.03 -15.74
N ASP A 300 53.57 -21.57 -14.77
CA ASP A 300 52.83 -20.31 -14.86
C ASP A 300 53.56 -19.17 -14.13
N THR A 301 54.53 -18.58 -14.83
CA THR A 301 55.33 -17.46 -14.29
C THR A 301 54.52 -16.16 -14.18
N ALA A 302 53.41 -16.02 -14.92
CA ALA A 302 52.53 -14.86 -14.82
C ALA A 302 51.74 -14.90 -13.50
N ALA A 303 51.21 -16.06 -13.12
CA ALA A 303 50.56 -16.28 -11.82
C ALA A 303 51.53 -16.04 -10.65
N HIS A 304 52.77 -16.56 -10.75
CA HIS A 304 53.79 -16.33 -9.72
C HIS A 304 54.11 -14.83 -9.55
N ASN A 305 54.31 -14.10 -10.65
CA ASN A 305 54.60 -12.66 -10.61
C ASN A 305 53.43 -11.82 -10.05
N ALA A 306 52.19 -12.25 -10.27
CA ALA A 306 51.00 -11.58 -9.75
C ALA A 306 50.85 -11.75 -8.23
N ALA A 307 51.22 -12.92 -7.69
CA ALA A 307 51.20 -13.20 -6.26
C ALA A 307 52.29 -12.43 -5.47
N GLU A 308 53.43 -12.13 -6.10
CA GLU A 308 54.53 -11.40 -5.45
C GLU A 308 54.31 -9.89 -5.31
N LYS A 309 53.42 -9.28 -6.10
CA LYS A 309 53.23 -7.82 -6.15
C LYS A 309 51.78 -7.43 -5.84
N PRO A 310 51.42 -7.25 -4.55
CA PRO A 310 50.07 -6.85 -4.18
C PRO A 310 49.75 -5.45 -4.72
N GLY A 311 48.60 -5.32 -5.38
CA GLY A 311 48.18 -4.10 -6.06
C GLY A 311 46.83 -3.58 -5.58
N VAL A 312 46.61 -2.26 -5.65
CA VAL A 312 45.32 -1.62 -5.28
C VAL A 312 44.15 -2.16 -6.13
N GLY A 313 44.43 -2.63 -7.36
CA GLY A 313 43.44 -3.29 -8.20
C GLY A 313 42.87 -4.59 -7.62
N GLN A 314 43.65 -5.31 -6.80
CA GLN A 314 43.18 -6.51 -6.09
C GLN A 314 42.16 -6.16 -5.00
N ILE A 315 42.32 -5.04 -4.30
CA ILE A 315 41.30 -4.56 -3.34
C ILE A 315 39.98 -4.28 -4.09
N GLY A 316 40.04 -3.58 -5.22
CA GLY A 316 38.84 -3.30 -6.02
C GLY A 316 38.15 -4.57 -6.54
N ALA A 317 38.93 -5.58 -6.95
CA ALA A 317 38.42 -6.88 -7.35
C ALA A 317 37.79 -7.64 -6.17
N GLY A 318 38.44 -7.61 -5.00
CA GLY A 318 37.93 -8.18 -3.75
C GLY A 318 36.56 -7.59 -3.38
N ILE A 319 36.43 -6.26 -3.41
CA ILE A 319 35.18 -5.59 -3.00
C ILE A 319 34.06 -5.98 -3.95
N LEU A 320 34.37 -6.04 -5.25
CA LEU A 320 33.41 -6.42 -6.27
C LEU A 320 32.98 -7.90 -6.12
N LEU A 321 33.92 -8.81 -5.85
CA LEU A 321 33.63 -10.22 -5.57
C LEU A 321 32.82 -10.39 -4.29
N LEU A 322 33.13 -9.64 -3.25
CA LEU A 322 32.40 -9.65 -1.99
C LEU A 322 30.96 -9.20 -2.20
N ILE A 323 30.74 -8.06 -2.87
CA ILE A 323 29.39 -7.55 -3.16
C ILE A 323 28.62 -8.52 -4.05
N ALA A 324 29.19 -8.92 -5.20
CA ALA A 324 28.47 -9.73 -6.18
C ALA A 324 28.26 -11.17 -5.70
N GLY A 325 29.28 -11.78 -5.08
CA GLY A 325 29.19 -13.10 -4.48
C GLY A 325 28.16 -13.13 -3.34
N THR A 326 28.14 -12.10 -2.49
CA THR A 326 27.13 -11.98 -1.43
C THR A 326 25.73 -11.87 -2.01
N LEU A 327 25.51 -11.04 -3.04
CA LEU A 327 24.16 -10.86 -3.63
C LEU A 327 23.62 -12.19 -4.19
N LEU A 328 24.40 -12.88 -5.02
CA LEU A 328 24.01 -14.15 -5.63
C LEU A 328 23.75 -15.23 -4.56
N LEU A 329 24.66 -15.38 -3.59
CA LEU A 329 24.49 -16.36 -2.52
C LEU A 329 23.36 -15.99 -1.56
N ALA A 330 23.12 -14.71 -1.28
CA ALA A 330 22.01 -14.26 -0.46
C ALA A 330 20.67 -14.61 -1.10
N PHE A 331 20.54 -14.50 -2.42
CA PHE A 331 19.34 -14.94 -3.13
C PHE A 331 19.11 -16.44 -3.00
N ALA A 332 20.14 -17.26 -3.22
CA ALA A 332 20.07 -18.71 -3.02
C ALA A 332 19.75 -19.08 -1.57
N ALA A 333 20.33 -18.39 -0.59
CA ALA A 333 20.05 -18.55 0.83
C ALA A 333 18.60 -18.21 1.18
N VAL A 334 18.05 -17.13 0.60
CA VAL A 334 16.63 -16.77 0.77
C VAL A 334 15.72 -17.87 0.22
N LEU A 335 16.04 -18.46 -0.94
CA LEU A 335 15.32 -19.61 -1.48
C LEU A 335 15.39 -20.82 -0.55
N ALA A 336 16.58 -21.15 -0.05
CA ALA A 336 16.78 -22.23 0.91
C ALA A 336 15.93 -22.03 2.18
N ILE A 337 15.90 -20.81 2.73
CA ILE A 337 15.04 -20.48 3.88
C ILE A 337 13.56 -20.64 3.53
N LYS A 338 13.12 -20.23 2.35
CA LYS A 338 11.72 -20.39 1.91
C LYS A 338 11.32 -21.87 1.82
N ILE A 339 12.19 -22.73 1.32
CA ILE A 339 11.96 -24.19 1.26
C ILE A 339 11.69 -24.74 2.67
N VAL A 340 12.51 -24.38 3.65
CA VAL A 340 12.33 -24.77 5.05
C VAL A 340 11.00 -24.26 5.60
N TRP A 341 10.64 -23.00 5.34
CA TRP A 341 9.36 -22.44 5.76
C TRP A 341 8.16 -23.17 5.13
N SER A 342 8.22 -23.49 3.84
CA SER A 342 7.14 -24.20 3.13
C SER A 342 6.97 -25.63 3.67
N ALA A 343 8.08 -26.30 3.99
CA ALA A 343 8.05 -27.60 4.65
C ALA A 343 7.41 -27.54 6.05
N LEU A 344 7.79 -26.54 6.86
CA LEU A 344 7.20 -26.34 8.19
C LEU A 344 5.71 -25.98 8.13
N ASP A 345 5.28 -25.24 7.12
CA ASP A 345 3.87 -24.94 6.89
C ASP A 345 3.06 -26.21 6.55
N SER A 346 3.65 -27.12 5.77
CA SER A 346 3.05 -28.44 5.49
C SER A 346 2.90 -29.27 6.77
N VAL A 347 3.92 -29.30 7.62
CA VAL A 347 3.88 -29.98 8.93
C VAL A 347 2.81 -29.37 9.85
N TYR A 348 2.73 -28.03 9.91
CA TYR A 348 1.73 -27.33 10.71
C TYR A 348 0.31 -27.72 10.30
N HIS A 349 0.01 -27.72 9.00
CA HIS A 349 -1.29 -28.11 8.50
C HIS A 349 -1.58 -29.61 8.70
N GLY A 350 -0.55 -30.47 8.63
CA GLY A 350 -0.64 -31.88 9.03
C GLY A 350 -1.04 -32.06 10.49
N LEU A 351 -0.41 -31.32 11.41
CA LEU A 351 -0.78 -31.31 12.83
C LEU A 351 -2.21 -30.81 13.06
N MET A 352 -2.62 -29.76 12.34
CA MET A 352 -3.99 -29.23 12.43
C MET A 352 -5.04 -30.22 11.87
N ALA A 353 -4.68 -31.01 10.86
CA ALA A 353 -5.57 -32.02 10.29
C ALA A 353 -5.95 -33.12 11.30
N ILE A 354 -5.16 -33.36 12.36
CA ILE A 354 -5.50 -34.29 13.45
C ILE A 354 -6.86 -33.94 14.07
N PHE A 355 -7.09 -32.67 14.40
CA PHE A 355 -8.37 -32.22 14.97
C PHE A 355 -9.52 -32.34 13.97
N GLY A 356 -9.21 -32.13 12.69
CA GLY A 356 -10.15 -32.35 11.59
C GLY A 356 -10.59 -33.81 11.49
N PHE A 357 -9.65 -34.75 11.44
CA PHE A 357 -9.96 -36.18 11.29
C PHE A 357 -10.57 -36.80 12.56
N ALA A 358 -10.15 -36.36 13.75
CA ALA A 358 -10.64 -36.92 15.00
C ALA A 358 -12.07 -36.47 15.37
N ALA A 359 -12.51 -35.29 14.94
CA ALA A 359 -13.85 -34.80 15.26
C ALA A 359 -14.46 -33.93 14.14
N GLY A 360 -13.69 -32.97 13.62
CA GLY A 360 -14.22 -31.91 12.77
C GLY A 360 -14.84 -32.37 11.45
N GLY A 361 -14.33 -33.47 10.88
CA GLY A 361 -14.75 -34.03 9.60
C GLY A 361 -16.11 -34.72 9.63
N PHE A 362 -16.58 -35.17 10.80
CA PHE A 362 -17.89 -35.78 10.94
C PHE A 362 -19.02 -34.76 11.08
N ILE A 363 -18.71 -33.55 11.57
CA ILE A 363 -19.69 -32.51 11.88
C ILE A 363 -19.90 -31.60 10.66
N TYR A 364 -21.14 -31.52 10.16
CA TYR A 364 -21.49 -30.65 9.04
C TYR A 364 -21.20 -29.18 9.36
N GLY A 365 -20.50 -28.47 8.46
CA GLY A 365 -20.30 -27.02 8.53
C GLY A 365 -18.84 -26.58 8.61
N PRO A 366 -18.50 -25.55 9.41
CA PRO A 366 -17.15 -24.95 9.42
C PRO A 366 -16.02 -25.92 9.77
N THR A 367 -16.29 -26.94 10.58
CA THR A 367 -15.29 -27.92 11.03
C THR A 367 -14.85 -28.89 9.92
N GLN A 368 -15.76 -29.27 9.02
CA GLN A 368 -15.41 -30.01 7.80
C GLN A 368 -14.60 -29.16 6.84
N THR A 369 -14.99 -27.90 6.67
CA THR A 369 -14.22 -26.96 5.85
C THR A 369 -12.82 -26.74 6.41
N PHE A 370 -12.67 -26.71 7.73
CA PHE A 370 -11.36 -26.68 8.37
C PHE A 370 -10.51 -27.90 7.99
N LEU A 371 -11.03 -29.12 8.12
CA LEU A 371 -10.30 -30.34 7.73
C LEU A 371 -9.85 -30.28 6.26
N VAL A 372 -10.78 -29.97 5.35
CA VAL A 372 -10.48 -29.87 3.91
C VAL A 372 -9.42 -28.82 3.64
N ARG A 373 -9.52 -27.65 4.25
CA ARG A 373 -8.51 -26.59 4.12
C ARG A 373 -7.17 -27.02 4.68
N SER A 374 -7.12 -27.67 5.83
CA SER A 374 -5.86 -28.16 6.41
C SER A 374 -5.17 -29.17 5.48
N VAL A 375 -5.91 -30.14 4.95
CA VAL A 375 -5.34 -31.13 4.01
C VAL A 375 -4.87 -30.45 2.72
N VAL A 376 -5.69 -29.58 2.12
CA VAL A 376 -5.36 -28.89 0.87
C VAL A 376 -4.17 -27.94 1.06
N HIS A 377 -4.16 -27.11 2.10
CA HIS A 377 -3.04 -26.22 2.39
C HIS A 377 -1.76 -27.00 2.69
N GLY A 378 -1.84 -28.12 3.42
CA GLY A 378 -0.68 -29.00 3.66
C GLY A 378 -0.08 -29.53 2.36
N PHE A 379 -0.93 -29.98 1.42
CA PHE A 379 -0.52 -30.47 0.10
C PHE A 379 0.09 -29.38 -0.77
N PHE A 380 -0.57 -28.22 -0.85
CA PHE A 380 -0.05 -27.10 -1.64
C PHE A 380 1.24 -26.53 -1.03
N ALA A 381 1.44 -26.60 0.29
CA ALA A 381 2.70 -26.24 0.93
C ALA A 381 3.83 -27.21 0.53
N ALA A 382 3.56 -28.52 0.45
CA ALA A 382 4.52 -29.50 -0.06
C ALA A 382 4.81 -29.29 -1.57
N ALA A 383 3.79 -29.04 -2.39
CA ALA A 383 3.96 -28.76 -3.83
C ALA A 383 4.74 -27.46 -4.07
N ARG A 384 4.47 -26.41 -3.29
CA ARG A 384 5.22 -25.16 -3.32
C ARG A 384 6.69 -25.39 -2.97
N MET A 385 6.96 -26.17 -1.94
CA MET A 385 8.32 -26.52 -1.56
C MET A 385 9.04 -27.24 -2.70
N ALA A 386 8.40 -28.24 -3.34
CA ALA A 386 8.97 -28.92 -4.50
C ALA A 386 9.31 -27.95 -5.64
N ALA A 387 8.41 -27.01 -5.95
CA ALA A 387 8.66 -25.98 -6.95
C ALA A 387 9.82 -25.04 -6.56
N GLU A 388 9.95 -24.68 -5.27
CA GLU A 388 11.07 -23.88 -4.76
C GLU A 388 12.41 -24.65 -4.84
N VAL A 389 12.40 -25.98 -4.63
CA VAL A 389 13.57 -26.87 -4.81
C VAL A 389 13.96 -26.97 -6.28
N VAL A 390 13.02 -27.19 -7.21
CA VAL A 390 13.29 -27.17 -8.67
C VAL A 390 13.98 -25.86 -9.04
N TYR A 391 13.41 -24.76 -8.56
CA TYR A 391 13.89 -23.43 -8.87
C TYR A 391 15.32 -23.21 -8.37
N LEU A 392 15.61 -23.60 -7.13
CA LEU A 392 16.95 -23.54 -6.55
C LEU A 392 17.94 -24.43 -7.31
N GLY A 393 17.55 -25.66 -7.66
CA GLY A 393 18.39 -26.59 -8.43
C GLY A 393 18.73 -26.05 -9.82
N VAL A 394 17.73 -25.55 -10.56
CA VAL A 394 17.94 -24.91 -11.87
C VAL A 394 18.82 -23.68 -11.74
N TYR A 395 18.62 -22.86 -10.71
CA TYR A 395 19.46 -21.68 -10.45
C TYR A 395 20.93 -22.05 -10.23
N VAL A 396 21.21 -23.04 -9.38
CA VAL A 396 22.58 -23.50 -9.10
C VAL A 396 23.26 -24.05 -10.34
N LEU A 397 22.57 -24.89 -11.11
CA LEU A 397 23.13 -25.49 -12.33
C LEU A 397 23.33 -24.46 -13.44
N PHE A 398 22.37 -23.56 -13.63
CA PHE A 398 22.46 -22.46 -14.59
C PHE A 398 23.66 -21.55 -14.29
N LEU A 399 23.86 -21.19 -13.01
CA LEU A 399 25.04 -20.44 -12.61
C LEU A 399 26.32 -21.20 -12.96
N GLY A 400 26.36 -22.50 -12.67
CA GLY A 400 27.52 -23.33 -13.01
C GLY A 400 27.86 -23.32 -14.50
N ASP A 401 26.86 -23.39 -15.37
CA ASP A 401 27.08 -23.32 -16.81
C ASP A 401 27.46 -21.92 -17.30
N LEU A 402 26.93 -20.86 -16.67
CA LEU A 402 27.32 -19.48 -16.94
C LEU A 402 28.82 -19.25 -16.62
N PHE A 403 29.30 -19.79 -15.50
CA PHE A 403 30.72 -19.72 -15.13
C PHE A 403 31.62 -20.52 -16.09
N LYS A 404 31.19 -21.73 -16.50
CA LYS A 404 31.93 -22.53 -17.50
C LYS A 404 32.04 -21.82 -18.85
N GLN A 405 30.96 -21.17 -19.29
CA GLN A 405 30.92 -20.52 -20.61
C GLN A 405 31.80 -19.27 -20.69
N ALA A 406 32.07 -18.61 -19.57
CA ALA A 406 32.83 -17.36 -19.54
C ALA A 406 34.35 -17.50 -19.64
N GLN A 407 34.89 -18.73 -19.65
CA GLN A 407 36.31 -19.05 -19.91
C GLN A 407 37.34 -18.04 -19.37
N GLY A 408 37.27 -17.72 -18.07
CA GLY A 408 38.22 -16.83 -17.39
C GLY A 408 37.77 -15.38 -17.20
N GLN A 409 36.66 -14.95 -17.82
CA GLN A 409 36.02 -13.64 -17.54
C GLN A 409 35.06 -13.71 -16.35
N VAL A 410 35.54 -14.21 -15.22
CA VAL A 410 34.74 -14.47 -14.00
C VAL A 410 34.03 -13.21 -13.51
N MET A 411 34.65 -12.04 -13.67
CA MET A 411 34.04 -10.77 -13.22
C MET A 411 32.83 -10.35 -14.06
N SER A 412 32.79 -10.68 -15.36
CA SER A 412 31.62 -10.44 -16.22
C SER A 412 30.45 -11.36 -15.85
N VAL A 413 30.75 -12.59 -15.42
CA VAL A 413 29.74 -13.57 -14.97
C VAL A 413 28.98 -13.05 -13.76
N PHE A 414 29.66 -12.42 -12.82
CA PHE A 414 29.02 -11.83 -11.64
C PHE A 414 28.02 -10.72 -12.01
N ILE A 415 28.35 -9.88 -12.99
CA ILE A 415 27.44 -8.83 -13.48
C ILE A 415 26.24 -9.42 -14.21
N ILE A 416 26.47 -10.38 -15.11
CA ILE A 416 25.40 -11.07 -15.84
C ILE A 416 24.50 -11.84 -14.86
N GLY A 417 25.11 -12.52 -13.88
CA GLY A 417 24.44 -13.23 -12.80
C GLY A 417 23.51 -12.30 -12.01
N ALA A 418 23.97 -11.09 -11.66
CA ALA A 418 23.15 -10.10 -10.96
C ALA A 418 21.94 -9.64 -11.79
N ILE A 419 22.09 -9.48 -13.11
CA ILE A 419 20.96 -9.15 -14.00
C ILE A 419 19.97 -10.32 -14.07
N VAL A 420 20.47 -11.55 -14.21
CA VAL A 420 19.63 -12.77 -14.20
C VAL A 420 18.90 -12.91 -12.86
N GLU A 421 19.54 -12.55 -11.75
CA GLU A 421 18.94 -12.56 -10.41
C GLU A 421 17.70 -11.67 -10.31
N VAL A 422 17.71 -10.48 -10.94
CA VAL A 422 16.53 -9.60 -10.96
C VAL A 422 15.36 -10.28 -11.66
N VAL A 423 15.61 -10.91 -12.81
CA VAL A 423 14.59 -11.66 -13.55
C VAL A 423 14.10 -12.86 -12.73
N ALA A 424 15.03 -13.55 -12.09
CA ALA A 424 14.78 -14.70 -11.24
C ALA A 424 13.83 -14.34 -10.07
N ILE A 425 14.13 -13.26 -9.35
CA ILE A 425 13.30 -12.74 -8.26
C ILE A 425 11.87 -12.44 -8.74
N LEU A 426 11.71 -11.81 -9.90
CA LEU A 426 10.39 -11.46 -10.44
C LEU A 426 9.57 -12.71 -10.80
N GLN A 427 10.20 -13.71 -11.43
CA GLN A 427 9.53 -14.96 -11.81
C GLN A 427 9.12 -15.77 -10.57
N LEU A 428 10.01 -15.88 -9.58
CA LEU A 428 9.73 -16.59 -8.33
C LEU A 428 8.54 -15.98 -7.59
N ARG A 429 8.48 -14.64 -7.50
CA ARG A 429 7.37 -13.94 -6.84
C ARG A 429 6.05 -14.20 -7.55
N ARG A 430 6.07 -14.23 -8.88
CA ARG A 430 4.88 -14.53 -9.70
C ARG A 430 4.41 -15.97 -9.51
N LEU A 431 5.34 -16.94 -9.51
CA LEU A 431 5.04 -18.35 -9.28
C LEU A 431 4.43 -18.57 -7.90
N THR A 432 5.07 -18.03 -6.86
CA THR A 432 4.61 -18.16 -5.46
C THR A 432 3.20 -17.59 -5.29
N ALA A 433 2.94 -16.39 -5.82
CA ALA A 433 1.62 -15.76 -5.74
C ALA A 433 0.55 -16.52 -6.57
N GLY A 434 0.95 -17.18 -7.64
CA GLY A 434 0.07 -18.05 -8.43
C GLY A 434 -0.36 -19.30 -7.64
N LEU A 435 0.59 -19.96 -6.98
CA LEU A 435 0.33 -21.15 -6.17
C LEU A 435 -0.53 -20.83 -4.94
N GLU A 436 -0.31 -19.70 -4.26
CA GLU A 436 -1.14 -19.26 -3.14
C GLU A 436 -2.59 -19.00 -3.56
N LYS A 437 -2.80 -18.28 -4.67
CA LYS A 437 -4.15 -18.05 -5.22
C LYS A 437 -4.83 -19.34 -5.67
N GLY A 438 -4.06 -20.25 -6.27
CA GLY A 438 -4.55 -21.58 -6.67
C GLY A 438 -5.00 -22.41 -5.46
N ASN A 439 -4.21 -22.40 -4.38
CA ASN A 439 -4.51 -23.08 -3.13
C ASN A 439 -5.85 -22.62 -2.54
N ASP A 440 -6.04 -21.30 -2.39
CA ASP A 440 -7.29 -20.73 -1.87
C ASP A 440 -8.49 -21.05 -2.77
N TRP A 441 -8.30 -21.02 -4.10
CA TRP A 441 -9.34 -21.37 -5.05
C TRP A 441 -9.76 -22.84 -4.95
N VAL A 442 -8.79 -23.77 -4.90
CA VAL A 442 -9.03 -25.21 -4.78
C VAL A 442 -9.69 -25.53 -3.43
N ALA A 443 -9.14 -25.02 -2.33
CA ALA A 443 -9.67 -25.24 -0.99
C ALA A 443 -11.13 -24.74 -0.87
N ASN A 444 -11.43 -23.58 -1.46
CA ASN A 444 -12.79 -23.06 -1.49
C ASN A 444 -13.71 -23.90 -2.39
N ARG A 445 -13.22 -24.42 -3.53
CA ARG A 445 -14.04 -25.26 -4.43
C ARG A 445 -14.43 -26.58 -3.77
N PHE A 446 -13.50 -27.25 -3.09
CA PHE A 446 -13.80 -28.46 -2.32
C PHE A 446 -14.72 -28.18 -1.13
N ALA A 447 -14.45 -27.12 -0.37
CA ALA A 447 -15.32 -26.73 0.75
C ALA A 447 -16.76 -26.42 0.29
N MET A 448 -16.92 -25.68 -0.81
CA MET A 448 -18.24 -25.36 -1.38
C MET A 448 -18.93 -26.60 -1.95
N ALA A 449 -18.20 -27.52 -2.59
CA ALA A 449 -18.79 -28.76 -3.11
C ALA A 449 -19.37 -29.63 -1.99
N ILE A 450 -18.64 -29.75 -0.88
CA ILE A 450 -19.07 -30.50 0.32
C ILE A 450 -20.29 -29.84 0.98
N GLN A 451 -20.32 -28.51 1.07
CA GLN A 451 -21.43 -27.79 1.72
C GLN A 451 -22.71 -27.69 0.86
N ASN A 452 -22.59 -27.62 -0.47
CA ASN A 452 -23.72 -27.27 -1.34
C ASN A 452 -24.38 -28.45 -2.07
N GLY A 453 -23.97 -29.70 -1.82
CA GLY A 453 -24.80 -30.84 -2.23
C GLY A 453 -24.96 -30.97 -3.76
N GLY A 454 -23.88 -30.98 -4.54
CA GLY A 454 -23.94 -31.47 -5.94
C GLY A 454 -24.73 -30.63 -6.95
N ARG A 455 -24.63 -29.30 -6.96
CA ARG A 455 -24.87 -28.50 -8.18
C ARG A 455 -23.54 -27.98 -8.73
N ALA A 456 -22.77 -28.91 -9.29
CA ALA A 456 -21.67 -28.59 -10.19
C ALA A 456 -21.99 -29.25 -11.53
N GLY A 457 -22.50 -28.45 -12.47
CA GLY A 457 -22.69 -28.85 -13.87
C GLY A 457 -24.14 -29.05 -14.30
N ALA A 458 -24.86 -27.96 -14.57
CA ALA A 458 -25.85 -27.83 -15.66
C ALA A 458 -26.60 -26.48 -15.53
N GLY A 459 -26.61 -25.70 -16.61
CA GLY A 459 -27.55 -24.58 -16.81
C GLY A 459 -27.00 -23.19 -16.46
N GLY A 460 -26.72 -22.39 -17.50
CA GLY A 460 -26.35 -20.98 -17.37
C GLY A 460 -27.45 -20.12 -16.75
N GLY A 461 -27.03 -19.09 -16.03
CA GLY A 461 -27.91 -18.11 -15.43
C GLY A 461 -27.13 -17.21 -14.47
N SER A 462 -26.94 -15.95 -14.87
CA SER A 462 -26.31 -14.89 -14.10
C SER A 462 -26.94 -14.70 -12.72
N GLY A 463 -26.13 -14.73 -11.67
CA GLY A 463 -26.55 -14.36 -10.31
C GLY A 463 -25.41 -14.59 -9.32
N GLY A 464 -24.83 -13.50 -8.80
CA GLY A 464 -23.57 -13.51 -8.06
C GLY A 464 -23.54 -14.44 -6.85
N GLY A 465 -22.57 -15.36 -6.85
CA GLY A 465 -22.14 -16.07 -5.65
C GLY A 465 -21.45 -15.08 -4.71
N THR A 466 -22.17 -14.65 -3.68
CA THR A 466 -21.64 -13.81 -2.62
C THR A 466 -20.52 -14.54 -1.90
N ALA A 467 -19.34 -13.92 -1.90
CA ALA A 467 -18.15 -14.35 -1.21
C ALA A 467 -18.39 -14.40 0.30
N LEU A 468 -18.27 -15.58 0.91
CA LEU A 468 -18.14 -15.72 2.36
C LEU A 468 -16.70 -15.34 2.74
N GLY A 469 -16.47 -14.03 2.86
CA GLY A 469 -15.15 -13.47 3.12
C GLY A 469 -15.15 -11.97 3.43
N MET A 470 -16.12 -11.43 4.16
CA MET A 470 -15.96 -10.19 4.95
C MET A 470 -17.14 -10.04 5.93
N GLY A 471 -16.83 -9.74 7.19
CA GLY A 471 -17.65 -10.12 8.35
C GLY A 471 -18.89 -9.29 8.66
N THR A 472 -19.68 -9.81 9.60
CA THR A 472 -20.63 -9.08 10.44
C THR A 472 -20.71 -9.73 11.82
N LEU A 473 -20.57 -8.92 12.88
CA LEU A 473 -20.92 -9.27 14.26
C LEU A 473 -22.44 -9.20 14.42
N GLY A 474 -23.03 -10.18 15.12
CA GLY A 474 -24.43 -10.14 15.55
C GLY A 474 -24.73 -11.27 16.54
N ALA A 475 -24.97 -10.90 17.79
CA ALA A 475 -25.26 -11.79 18.90
C ALA A 475 -26.67 -12.42 18.81
N GLY A 476 -26.82 -13.66 19.30
CA GLY A 476 -28.14 -14.28 19.52
C GLY A 476 -28.15 -15.80 19.72
N ARG A 477 -27.99 -16.22 20.98
CA ARG A 477 -28.32 -17.51 21.65
C ARG A 477 -28.80 -18.71 20.79
N SER A 478 -28.09 -19.85 20.86
CA SER A 478 -28.61 -21.14 21.38
C SER A 478 -27.47 -22.19 21.51
N MET A 479 -27.62 -23.13 22.43
CA MET A 479 -26.57 -24.03 22.93
C MET A 479 -26.35 -25.30 22.11
N SER A 480 -25.09 -25.58 21.73
CA SER A 480 -24.33 -26.82 22.03
C SER A 480 -23.03 -26.84 21.18
N ALA A 481 -21.99 -27.56 21.63
CA ALA A 481 -20.60 -27.55 21.13
C ALA A 481 -19.74 -26.29 21.44
N LEU A 482 -20.22 -25.39 22.29
CA LEU A 482 -19.49 -24.20 22.77
C LEU A 482 -18.81 -24.39 24.15
N GLY A 483 -18.91 -25.57 24.77
CA GLY A 483 -18.34 -25.85 26.10
C GLY A 483 -16.82 -26.01 26.13
N MET A 484 -16.21 -26.63 25.11
CA MET A 484 -14.75 -26.81 25.04
C MET A 484 -14.03 -25.60 24.43
N LEU A 485 -14.61 -24.95 23.43
CA LEU A 485 -14.13 -23.64 22.95
C LEU A 485 -14.40 -22.52 23.96
N GLY A 486 -15.42 -22.69 24.81
CA GLY A 486 -15.72 -21.84 25.95
C GLY A 486 -14.65 -21.87 27.04
N ALA A 487 -13.94 -22.99 27.25
CA ALA A 487 -12.84 -23.05 28.22
C ALA A 487 -11.59 -22.28 27.73
N VAL A 488 -11.26 -22.39 26.44
CA VAL A 488 -10.12 -21.67 25.85
C VAL A 488 -10.47 -20.19 25.63
N SER A 489 -11.72 -19.86 25.30
CA SER A 489 -12.18 -18.47 25.27
C SER A 489 -12.32 -17.88 26.67
N ALA A 490 -12.75 -18.65 27.67
CA ALA A 490 -12.86 -18.20 29.07
C ALA A 490 -11.48 -18.00 29.71
N ILE A 491 -10.50 -18.84 29.42
CA ILE A 491 -9.10 -18.61 29.84
C ILE A 491 -8.50 -17.43 29.05
N GLY A 492 -8.90 -17.21 27.79
CA GLY A 492 -8.51 -16.00 27.05
C GLY A 492 -9.23 -14.72 27.49
N SER A 493 -10.45 -14.83 28.03
CA SER A 493 -11.31 -13.69 28.39
C SER A 493 -11.51 -13.54 29.89
N SER A 494 -10.74 -14.25 30.72
CA SER A 494 -10.83 -14.08 32.17
C SER A 494 -10.12 -12.77 32.56
N PRO A 495 -10.69 -11.97 33.48
CA PRO A 495 -10.04 -10.74 33.94
C PRO A 495 -8.63 -10.99 34.50
N LEU A 496 -8.40 -12.17 35.11
CA LEU A 496 -7.12 -12.55 35.69
C LEU A 496 -6.06 -12.87 34.62
N THR A 497 -6.41 -13.57 33.55
CA THR A 497 -5.48 -13.84 32.44
C THR A 497 -5.24 -12.61 31.59
N GLU A 498 -6.26 -11.77 31.40
CA GLU A 498 -6.08 -10.46 30.79
C GLU A 498 -5.08 -9.63 31.60
N TRP A 499 -5.22 -9.57 32.93
CA TRP A 499 -4.32 -8.83 33.82
C TRP A 499 -2.90 -9.43 33.85
N ALA A 500 -2.76 -10.75 33.95
CA ALA A 500 -1.48 -11.46 33.90
C ALA A 500 -0.74 -11.27 32.57
N TRP A 501 -1.45 -11.06 31.47
CA TRP A 501 -0.89 -10.72 30.16
C TRP A 501 -1.01 -9.23 29.83
N GLY A 502 -0.96 -8.41 30.88
CA GLY A 502 -0.79 -6.97 30.81
C GLY A 502 -2.03 -6.24 30.31
N MET A 503 -3.23 -6.64 30.68
CA MET A 503 -4.54 -6.11 30.24
C MET A 503 -4.78 -6.27 28.72
N THR A 504 -4.35 -7.40 28.15
CA THR A 504 -4.57 -7.69 26.72
C THR A 504 -5.79 -8.60 26.57
N ARG A 505 -6.89 -8.06 26.04
CA ARG A 505 -8.12 -8.82 25.74
C ARG A 505 -7.82 -10.00 24.83
N THR A 506 -8.25 -11.21 25.21
CA THR A 506 -8.07 -12.44 24.42
C THR A 506 -6.62 -12.65 23.93
N PRO A 507 -5.65 -12.84 24.85
CA PRO A 507 -4.21 -12.81 24.55
C PRO A 507 -3.77 -13.89 23.56
N PHE A 508 -4.56 -14.94 23.37
CA PHE A 508 -4.30 -16.05 22.45
C PHE A 508 -4.68 -15.77 20.99
N ARG A 509 -5.24 -14.59 20.68
CA ARG A 509 -5.45 -14.19 19.28
C ARG A 509 -4.12 -13.76 18.66
N PRO A 510 -3.81 -14.18 17.41
CA PRO A 510 -2.53 -13.88 16.75
C PRO A 510 -2.25 -12.39 16.56
N GLN A 511 -3.25 -11.52 16.76
CA GLN A 511 -3.11 -10.07 16.71
C GLN A 511 -3.56 -9.35 18.00
N ALA A 512 -3.81 -10.06 19.11
CA ALA A 512 -4.37 -9.49 20.35
C ALA A 512 -3.60 -8.26 20.86
N ARG A 513 -2.26 -8.30 20.79
CA ARG A 513 -1.40 -7.17 21.20
C ARG A 513 -1.46 -5.98 20.22
N LYS A 514 -1.66 -6.26 18.93
CA LYS A 514 -1.85 -5.20 17.93
C LYS A 514 -3.23 -4.59 18.06
N GLU A 515 -4.26 -5.41 18.23
CA GLU A 515 -5.65 -5.00 18.49
C GLU A 515 -5.75 -4.16 19.77
N ARG A 516 -5.06 -4.56 20.85
CA ARG A 516 -5.00 -3.76 22.08
C ARG A 516 -4.31 -2.42 21.85
N LYS A 517 -3.19 -2.38 21.12
CA LYS A 517 -2.51 -1.12 20.81
C LYS A 517 -3.36 -0.21 19.94
N SER A 518 -4.05 -0.77 18.95
CA SER A 518 -4.98 0.01 18.13
C SER A 518 -6.17 0.46 18.96
N SER A 519 -6.74 -0.39 19.80
CA SER A 519 -7.89 -0.03 20.64
C SER A 519 -7.52 1.02 21.69
N LEU A 520 -6.34 0.94 22.30
CA LEU A 520 -5.85 1.95 23.24
C LEU A 520 -5.54 3.26 22.53
N ALA A 521 -4.87 3.23 21.37
CA ALA A 521 -4.66 4.44 20.56
C ALA A 521 -5.98 5.06 20.10
N GLN A 522 -6.96 4.21 19.80
CA GLN A 522 -8.29 4.61 19.38
C GLN A 522 -9.12 5.15 20.56
N TRP A 523 -9.04 4.54 21.75
CA TRP A 523 -9.69 5.02 22.98
C TRP A 523 -9.05 6.28 23.54
N ASP A 524 -7.76 6.50 23.34
CA ASP A 524 -7.10 7.76 23.72
C ASP A 524 -7.72 8.93 22.94
N ILE A 525 -8.03 8.70 21.66
CA ILE A 525 -8.68 9.68 20.80
C ILE A 525 -10.20 9.77 21.09
N TRP A 526 -10.95 8.66 21.12
CA TRP A 526 -12.41 8.67 21.34
C TRP A 526 -12.83 8.90 22.80
N GLY A 527 -11.94 8.65 23.75
CA GLY A 527 -12.15 8.91 25.18
C GLY A 527 -11.65 10.29 25.61
N ALA A 528 -10.97 11.02 24.73
CA ALA A 528 -10.54 12.38 25.02
C ALA A 528 -11.77 13.28 25.29
N PRO A 529 -11.74 14.07 26.38
CA PRO A 529 -12.81 15.03 26.69
C PRO A 529 -13.06 15.95 25.50
N GLY A 530 -14.30 15.99 25.01
CA GLY A 530 -14.72 16.83 23.87
C GLY A 530 -14.53 16.21 22.48
N PHE A 531 -13.84 15.07 22.32
CA PHE A 531 -13.71 14.40 21.02
C PHE A 531 -14.73 13.28 20.81
N GLY A 532 -14.94 12.40 21.81
CA GLY A 532 -16.00 11.39 21.79
C GLY A 532 -17.07 11.58 22.87
N GLY A 533 -18.04 10.65 22.91
CA GLY A 533 -19.25 10.77 23.72
C GLY A 533 -20.41 11.48 22.98
N PRO A 534 -21.59 11.63 23.62
CA PRO A 534 -22.79 12.19 22.99
C PRO A 534 -22.59 13.60 22.44
N ASP A 535 -21.73 14.38 23.09
CA ASP A 535 -21.45 15.78 22.77
C ASP A 535 -20.08 15.98 22.09
N GLY A 536 -19.36 14.90 21.78
CA GLY A 536 -18.01 14.95 21.21
C GLY A 536 -17.99 15.40 19.75
N THR A 537 -16.92 16.08 19.33
CA THR A 537 -16.74 16.58 17.94
C THR A 537 -16.88 15.48 16.89
N TYR A 538 -16.58 14.23 17.21
CA TYR A 538 -16.82 13.10 16.31
C TYR A 538 -18.31 12.78 16.12
N MET A 539 -19.10 12.76 17.18
CA MET A 539 -20.53 12.50 17.07
C MET A 539 -21.22 13.68 16.38
N GLN A 540 -20.75 14.90 16.63
CA GLN A 540 -21.13 16.09 15.86
C GLN A 540 -20.84 15.93 14.36
N SER A 541 -19.74 15.25 13.99
CA SER A 541 -19.44 14.97 12.59
C SER A 541 -20.51 14.11 11.89
N TYR A 542 -21.15 13.18 12.62
CA TYR A 542 -22.29 12.41 12.12
C TYR A 542 -23.60 13.19 12.16
N ALA A 543 -23.74 14.15 13.06
CA ALA A 543 -24.92 15.01 13.16
C ALA A 543 -25.04 16.01 11.98
N HIS A 544 -23.96 16.26 11.24
CA HIS A 544 -24.02 17.13 10.05
C HIS A 544 -24.92 16.59 8.94
N PHE A 545 -25.00 15.28 8.73
CA PHE A 545 -25.83 14.72 7.65
C PHE A 545 -27.33 14.95 7.88
N PRO A 546 -27.89 14.67 9.07
CA PRO A 546 -29.27 15.08 9.40
C PRO A 546 -29.50 16.59 9.29
N ALA A 547 -28.53 17.42 9.71
CA ALA A 547 -28.64 18.87 9.60
C ALA A 547 -28.69 19.34 8.14
N PHE A 548 -27.81 18.83 7.29
CA PHE A 548 -27.81 19.12 5.85
C PHE A 548 -29.06 18.60 5.16
N ALA A 549 -29.54 17.40 5.53
CA ALA A 549 -30.78 16.84 5.02
C ALA A 549 -32.01 17.68 5.41
N ALA A 550 -32.08 18.16 6.65
CA ALA A 550 -33.14 19.06 7.11
C ALA A 550 -33.10 20.41 6.38
N ALA A 551 -31.90 20.99 6.20
CA ALA A 551 -31.72 22.22 5.44
C ALA A 551 -32.11 22.05 3.97
N ALA A 552 -31.64 20.97 3.33
CA ALA A 552 -32.00 20.59 1.97
C ALA A 552 -33.51 20.42 1.81
N ARG A 553 -34.17 19.73 2.75
CA ARG A 553 -35.63 19.55 2.75
C ARG A 553 -36.37 20.88 2.87
N LYS A 554 -35.92 21.78 3.74
CA LYS A 554 -36.49 23.12 3.88
C LYS A 554 -36.37 23.93 2.57
N GLY A 555 -35.21 23.86 1.90
CA GLY A 555 -34.99 24.50 0.60
C GLY A 555 -35.89 23.93 -0.50
N ALA A 556 -35.97 22.60 -0.62
CA ALA A 556 -36.83 21.94 -1.60
C ALA A 556 -38.31 22.31 -1.42
N LEU A 557 -38.80 22.28 -0.17
CA LEU A 557 -40.21 22.58 0.11
C LEU A 557 -40.56 24.05 -0.11
N ALA A 558 -39.61 24.96 0.12
CA ALA A 558 -39.81 26.39 -0.14
C ALA A 558 -39.82 26.71 -1.64
N TYR A 559 -39.09 25.95 -2.46
CA TYR A 559 -38.87 26.25 -3.88
C TYR A 559 -39.01 25.00 -4.74
N GLY A 560 -40.17 24.80 -5.38
CA GLY A 560 -40.35 23.78 -6.42
C GLY A 560 -40.67 22.35 -5.94
N GLY A 561 -40.52 22.03 -4.66
CA GLY A 561 -40.92 20.73 -4.09
C GLY A 561 -39.88 19.61 -4.26
N ILE A 562 -40.07 18.51 -3.54
CA ILE A 562 -39.17 17.34 -3.60
C ILE A 562 -39.30 16.65 -4.96
N ASN A 563 -38.19 16.12 -5.49
CA ASN A 563 -38.10 15.45 -6.80
C ASN A 563 -38.41 16.35 -8.01
N THR A 564 -38.16 17.66 -7.90
CA THR A 564 -38.11 18.56 -9.06
C THR A 564 -36.71 19.15 -9.21
N ALA A 565 -36.35 19.53 -10.44
CA ALA A 565 -35.06 20.18 -10.70
C ALA A 565 -34.89 21.48 -9.89
N MET A 566 -35.98 22.25 -9.76
CA MET A 566 -36.04 23.47 -8.94
C MET A 566 -35.82 23.17 -7.46
N GLY A 567 -36.51 22.16 -6.93
CA GLY A 567 -36.33 21.77 -5.53
C GLY A 567 -34.97 21.18 -5.25
N ALA A 568 -34.38 20.45 -6.20
CA ALA A 568 -33.03 19.91 -6.05
C ALA A 568 -31.98 21.02 -6.01
N ALA A 569 -32.07 22.01 -6.90
CA ALA A 569 -31.17 23.18 -6.90
C ALA A 569 -31.30 23.99 -5.59
N ALA A 570 -32.52 24.26 -5.13
CA ALA A 570 -32.76 24.95 -3.88
C ALA A 570 -32.29 24.15 -2.65
N ALA A 571 -32.51 22.83 -2.66
CA ALA A 571 -32.04 21.94 -1.60
C ALA A 571 -30.51 21.92 -1.51
N ILE A 572 -29.81 21.87 -2.65
CA ILE A 572 -28.36 21.97 -2.71
C ILE A 572 -27.92 23.31 -2.12
N GLN A 573 -28.53 24.42 -2.53
CA GLN A 573 -28.15 25.74 -2.03
C GLN A 573 -28.32 25.85 -0.51
N HIS A 574 -29.43 25.38 0.04
CA HIS A 574 -29.68 25.40 1.49
C HIS A 574 -28.75 24.46 2.27
N ALA A 575 -28.37 23.33 1.69
CA ALA A 575 -27.37 22.44 2.29
C ALA A 575 -25.99 23.11 2.31
N VAL A 576 -25.57 23.75 1.20
CA VAL A 576 -24.30 24.47 1.08
C VAL A 576 -24.25 25.67 2.04
N ASP A 577 -25.35 26.41 2.15
CA ASP A 577 -25.48 27.51 3.13
C ASP A 577 -25.31 27.02 4.57
N SER A 578 -25.64 25.75 4.84
CA SER A 578 -25.45 25.10 6.13
C SER A 578 -24.04 24.50 6.32
N GLY A 579 -23.17 24.60 5.31
CA GLY A 579 -21.79 24.10 5.33
C GLY A 579 -21.55 22.79 4.56
N ALA A 580 -22.53 22.29 3.80
CA ALA A 580 -22.35 21.07 3.01
C ALA A 580 -21.44 21.30 1.79
N GLY A 581 -20.36 20.52 1.68
CA GLY A 581 -19.57 20.39 0.45
C GLY A 581 -20.18 19.41 -0.56
N ARG A 582 -19.63 19.38 -1.79
CA ARG A 582 -20.11 18.56 -2.92
C ARG A 582 -20.27 17.07 -2.57
N ILE A 583 -19.38 16.51 -1.75
CA ILE A 583 -19.42 15.11 -1.31
C ILE A 583 -20.61 14.79 -0.40
N HIS A 584 -21.20 15.79 0.25
CA HIS A 584 -22.32 15.62 1.17
C HIS A 584 -23.68 15.74 0.48
N LEU A 585 -23.74 16.35 -0.72
CA LEU A 585 -24.98 16.65 -1.44
C LEU A 585 -25.81 15.40 -1.78
N PRO A 586 -25.23 14.26 -2.24
CA PRO A 586 -26.05 13.07 -2.51
C PRO A 586 -26.77 12.56 -1.27
N ALA A 587 -26.08 12.54 -0.12
CA ALA A 587 -26.65 12.11 1.15
C ALA A 587 -27.67 13.11 1.70
N ALA A 588 -27.39 14.42 1.57
CA ALA A 588 -28.31 15.47 1.99
C ALA A 588 -29.62 15.45 1.19
N LEU A 589 -29.56 15.27 -0.14
CA LEU A 589 -30.74 15.17 -0.99
C LEU A 589 -31.55 13.91 -0.70
N ARG A 590 -30.91 12.74 -0.57
CA ARG A 590 -31.62 11.51 -0.18
C ARG A 590 -32.25 11.63 1.20
N GLY A 591 -31.53 12.20 2.16
CA GLY A 591 -32.05 12.48 3.50
C GLY A 591 -33.19 13.50 3.52
N ALA A 592 -33.22 14.42 2.56
CA ALA A 592 -34.30 15.38 2.37
C ALA A 592 -35.57 14.75 1.75
N GLY A 593 -35.47 13.51 1.23
CA GLY A 593 -36.58 12.76 0.65
C GLY A 593 -36.57 12.68 -0.89
N PHE A 594 -35.48 13.09 -1.56
CA PHE A 594 -35.36 12.89 -3.00
C PHE A 594 -35.16 11.41 -3.32
N THR A 595 -35.97 10.88 -4.22
CA THR A 595 -35.99 9.47 -4.64
C THR A 595 -35.52 9.27 -6.09
N ARG A 596 -35.46 10.36 -6.88
CA ARG A 596 -35.04 10.34 -8.29
C ARG A 596 -33.54 10.58 -8.40
N ASP A 597 -32.77 9.51 -8.61
CA ASP A 597 -31.30 9.59 -8.72
C ASP A 597 -30.85 10.43 -9.92
N ASP A 598 -31.60 10.43 -11.02
CA ASP A 598 -31.36 11.26 -12.20
C ASP A 598 -31.39 12.76 -11.89
N ILE A 599 -32.40 13.22 -11.13
CA ILE A 599 -32.50 14.63 -10.70
C ILE A 599 -31.38 14.98 -9.73
N ILE A 600 -31.04 14.06 -8.82
CA ILE A 600 -29.94 14.24 -7.85
C ILE A 600 -28.62 14.42 -8.60
N GLU A 601 -28.31 13.52 -9.53
CA GLU A 601 -27.06 13.55 -10.30
C GLU A 601 -26.97 14.78 -11.21
N HIS A 602 -28.02 15.10 -11.96
CA HIS A 602 -28.02 16.27 -12.84
C HIS A 602 -27.91 17.58 -12.05
N ALA A 603 -28.61 17.72 -10.91
CA ALA A 603 -28.53 18.92 -10.08
C ALA A 603 -27.14 19.08 -9.43
N ILE A 604 -26.54 18.00 -8.90
CA ILE A 604 -25.18 18.03 -8.31
C ILE A 604 -24.13 18.32 -9.39
N SER A 605 -24.26 17.70 -10.57
CA SER A 605 -23.36 17.91 -11.69
C SER A 605 -23.41 19.35 -12.18
N SER A 606 -24.63 19.88 -12.38
CA SER A 606 -24.86 21.26 -12.82
C SER A 606 -24.29 22.27 -11.82
N TRP A 607 -24.63 22.12 -10.54
CA TRP A 607 -24.10 22.97 -9.47
C TRP A 607 -22.58 22.91 -9.36
N GLY A 608 -21.99 21.71 -9.42
CA GLY A 608 -20.54 21.54 -9.35
C GLY A 608 -19.81 22.24 -10.49
N ILE A 609 -20.30 22.09 -11.73
CA ILE A 609 -19.70 22.74 -12.90
C ILE A 609 -19.82 24.27 -12.81
N ILE A 610 -20.97 24.78 -12.34
CA ILE A 610 -21.18 26.21 -12.15
C ILE A 610 -20.24 26.76 -11.06
N ASP A 611 -20.10 26.05 -9.94
CA ASP A 611 -19.21 26.48 -8.85
C ASP A 611 -17.72 26.46 -9.27
N ASP A 612 -17.28 25.39 -9.93
CA ASP A 612 -15.90 25.27 -10.44
C ASP A 612 -15.59 26.40 -11.46
N ASN A 613 -16.53 26.72 -12.35
CA ASN A 613 -16.38 27.81 -13.31
C ASN A 613 -16.39 29.19 -12.63
N ALA A 614 -17.21 29.37 -11.60
CA ALA A 614 -17.32 30.62 -10.85
C ALA A 614 -16.07 30.90 -10.01
N GLN A 615 -15.46 29.89 -9.39
CA GLN A 615 -14.21 30.03 -8.65
C GLN A 615 -13.07 30.54 -9.57
N ASN A 616 -13.10 30.12 -10.84
CA ASN A 616 -12.17 30.55 -11.88
C ASN A 616 -12.55 31.89 -12.53
N SER A 617 -13.57 32.59 -12.04
CA SER A 617 -13.96 33.91 -12.56
C SER A 617 -13.07 35.02 -11.98
N VAL A 618 -12.71 35.97 -12.86
CA VAL A 618 -11.91 37.16 -12.52
C VAL A 618 -12.77 38.30 -11.92
N LEU A 619 -14.07 38.10 -11.81
CA LEU A 619 -15.00 39.08 -11.23
C LEU A 619 -14.73 39.24 -9.74
N ALA A 620 -14.93 40.47 -9.25
CA ALA A 620 -14.77 40.78 -7.83
C ALA A 620 -15.93 40.17 -7.03
N ASP A 621 -17.17 40.29 -7.52
CA ASP A 621 -18.32 39.58 -6.94
C ASP A 621 -18.36 38.09 -7.37
N LYS A 622 -18.11 37.21 -6.40
CA LYS A 622 -18.14 35.75 -6.60
C LYS A 622 -19.53 35.19 -6.86
N GLN A 623 -20.59 35.81 -6.33
CA GLN A 623 -21.96 35.37 -6.60
C GLN A 623 -22.39 35.75 -8.01
N LEU A 624 -21.99 36.92 -8.51
CA LEU A 624 -22.16 37.28 -9.92
C LEU A 624 -21.41 36.29 -10.84
N GLY A 625 -20.21 35.87 -10.45
CA GLY A 625 -19.46 34.81 -11.14
C GLY A 625 -20.24 33.50 -11.30
N ARG A 626 -21.01 33.09 -10.28
CA ARG A 626 -21.89 31.91 -10.34
C ARG A 626 -23.05 32.09 -11.32
N VAL A 627 -23.65 33.28 -11.36
CA VAL A 627 -24.71 33.58 -12.33
C VAL A 627 -24.17 33.52 -13.76
N VAL A 628 -23.01 34.10 -14.02
CA VAL A 628 -22.37 34.08 -15.35
C VAL A 628 -22.07 32.65 -15.79
N ALA A 629 -21.50 31.84 -14.91
CA ALA A 629 -21.22 30.44 -15.19
C ALA A 629 -22.51 29.63 -15.46
N GLY A 630 -23.58 29.88 -14.69
CA GLY A 630 -24.89 29.29 -14.93
C GLY A 630 -25.49 29.70 -16.27
N MET A 631 -25.39 30.97 -16.63
CA MET A 631 -25.91 31.49 -17.89
C MET A 631 -25.17 30.89 -19.09
N GLN A 632 -23.83 30.81 -19.03
CA GLN A 632 -23.03 30.15 -20.07
C GLN A 632 -23.38 28.67 -20.21
N ARG A 633 -23.68 28.00 -19.09
CA ARG A 633 -24.11 26.61 -19.10
C ARG A 633 -25.45 26.46 -19.78
N VAL A 634 -26.45 27.30 -19.49
CA VAL A 634 -27.79 27.25 -20.10
C VAL A 634 -27.78 27.59 -21.60
N GLN A 635 -26.77 28.30 -22.11
CA GLN A 635 -26.71 28.62 -23.53
C GLN A 635 -26.63 27.37 -24.42
N PRO A 636 -27.40 27.33 -25.53
CA PRO A 636 -27.41 26.19 -26.44
C PRO A 636 -26.06 26.09 -27.18
N GLY A 637 -25.18 25.22 -26.66
CA GLY A 637 -23.87 24.92 -27.24
C GLY A 637 -23.84 23.53 -27.88
N GLY A 638 -24.32 23.41 -29.12
CA GLY A 638 -24.01 22.35 -30.10
C GLY A 638 -24.32 20.87 -29.78
N LYS A 639 -24.44 20.44 -28.52
CA LYS A 639 -24.79 19.07 -28.13
C LYS A 639 -26.23 19.03 -27.65
N ALA A 640 -27.02 18.11 -28.20
CA ALA A 640 -28.38 17.83 -27.73
C ALA A 640 -28.30 17.37 -26.27
N ARG A 641 -28.88 18.15 -25.36
CA ARG A 641 -29.02 17.80 -23.94
C ARG A 641 -30.36 17.15 -23.70
N SER A 642 -30.45 16.30 -22.67
CA SER A 642 -31.76 15.80 -22.23
C SER A 642 -32.57 16.96 -21.65
N GLY A 643 -33.90 16.92 -21.79
CA GLY A 643 -34.76 17.96 -21.21
C GLY A 643 -34.65 18.07 -19.68
N GLU A 644 -34.20 17.00 -19.01
CA GLU A 644 -33.97 16.96 -17.57
C GLU A 644 -32.64 17.62 -17.16
N GLU A 645 -31.58 17.45 -17.96
CA GLU A 645 -30.32 18.16 -17.75
C GLU A 645 -30.50 19.68 -17.95
N GLU A 646 -31.24 20.08 -18.99
CA GLU A 646 -31.57 21.49 -19.23
C GLU A 646 -32.41 22.08 -18.09
N ALA A 647 -33.38 21.33 -17.55
CA ALA A 647 -34.17 21.74 -16.40
C ALA A 647 -33.30 21.93 -15.13
N ALA A 648 -32.31 21.06 -14.91
CA ALA A 648 -31.36 21.18 -13.80
C ALA A 648 -30.43 22.38 -13.95
N ASP A 649 -29.97 22.66 -15.17
CA ASP A 649 -29.12 23.80 -15.48
C ASP A 649 -29.86 25.13 -15.27
N LEU A 650 -31.09 25.23 -15.74
CA LEU A 650 -31.96 26.39 -15.53
C LEU A 650 -32.28 26.59 -14.05
N ALA A 651 -32.62 25.52 -13.33
CA ALA A 651 -32.89 25.58 -11.90
C ALA A 651 -31.67 26.07 -11.09
N THR A 652 -30.48 25.60 -11.47
CA THR A 652 -29.24 25.99 -10.80
C THR A 652 -28.86 27.44 -11.11
N LEU A 653 -29.09 27.91 -12.35
CA LEU A 653 -28.95 29.31 -12.73
C LEU A 653 -29.90 30.21 -11.92
N GLN A 654 -31.18 29.84 -11.81
CA GLN A 654 -32.15 30.60 -11.03
C GLN A 654 -31.75 30.65 -9.54
N SER A 655 -31.29 29.53 -8.99
CA SER A 655 -30.74 29.48 -7.63
C SER A 655 -29.52 30.41 -7.46
N ALA A 656 -28.59 30.42 -8.42
CA ALA A 656 -27.44 31.33 -8.41
C ALA A 656 -27.88 32.80 -8.45
N ALA A 657 -28.86 33.15 -9.29
CA ALA A 657 -29.41 34.51 -9.37
C ALA A 657 -30.10 34.92 -8.06
N TYR A 658 -30.79 34.00 -7.39
CA TYR A 658 -31.38 34.23 -6.09
C TYR A 658 -30.32 34.48 -5.01
N VAL A 659 -29.24 33.71 -5.01
CA VAL A 659 -28.12 33.90 -4.08
C VAL A 659 -27.43 35.24 -4.31
N TYR A 660 -27.23 35.63 -5.58
CA TYR A 660 -26.72 36.95 -5.93
C TYR A 660 -27.63 38.05 -5.39
N ARG A 661 -28.94 37.97 -5.61
CA ARG A 661 -29.94 38.88 -5.03
C ARG A 661 -29.88 38.92 -3.50
N ARG A 662 -29.67 37.78 -2.85
CA ARG A 662 -29.58 37.68 -1.39
C ARG A 662 -28.30 38.31 -0.84
N ALA A 663 -27.18 38.19 -1.56
CA ALA A 663 -25.90 38.76 -1.17
C ALA A 663 -25.85 40.27 -1.38
N SER A 664 -26.47 40.78 -2.44
CA SER A 664 -26.56 42.21 -2.75
C SER A 664 -27.71 42.93 -2.03
N LYS A 665 -28.16 42.40 -0.87
CA LYS A 665 -29.24 43.00 -0.09
C LYS A 665 -28.79 44.31 0.54
N GLY A 666 -29.42 45.40 0.13
CA GLY A 666 -29.40 46.65 0.88
C GLY A 666 -28.99 47.87 0.08
N GLY A 667 -29.45 49.00 0.60
CA GLY A 667 -29.23 50.36 0.16
C GLY A 667 -30.22 51.19 0.97
N ARG A 668 -29.78 52.28 1.62
CA ARG A 668 -30.74 53.21 2.21
C ARG A 668 -31.59 53.78 1.07
N PRO A 669 -32.89 54.08 1.30
CA PRO A 669 -33.70 54.72 0.29
C PRO A 669 -33.01 56.02 -0.14
N LEU A 670 -32.69 56.12 -1.43
CA LEU A 670 -32.05 57.30 -2.01
C LEU A 670 -32.99 58.50 -1.85
N ASP A 671 -32.42 59.68 -1.61
CA ASP A 671 -33.16 60.94 -1.44
C ASP A 671 -34.29 60.85 -0.38
N GLY A 672 -34.07 60.08 0.70
CA GLY A 672 -35.07 59.89 1.76
C GLY A 672 -36.30 59.09 1.34
N GLY A 673 -36.24 58.38 0.20
CA GLY A 673 -37.36 57.61 -0.36
C GLY A 673 -38.24 58.39 -1.32
N MET A 674 -37.84 59.60 -1.69
CA MET A 674 -38.55 60.37 -2.72
C MET A 674 -38.35 59.73 -4.11
N PRO A 675 -39.38 59.72 -4.98
CA PRO A 675 -39.30 59.14 -6.31
C PRO A 675 -38.40 59.92 -7.27
N THR A 676 -38.05 61.15 -6.93
CA THR A 676 -37.20 62.05 -7.73
C THR A 676 -36.24 62.76 -6.79
N GLY A 677 -34.98 62.85 -7.17
CA GLY A 677 -33.94 63.49 -6.37
C GLY A 677 -32.56 63.32 -7.00
N GLN A 678 -31.57 64.03 -6.49
CA GLN A 678 -30.26 64.09 -7.14
C GLN A 678 -29.53 62.73 -7.12
N GLN A 679 -29.67 61.96 -6.04
CA GLN A 679 -29.09 60.62 -5.95
C GLN A 679 -29.81 59.67 -6.91
N ARG A 680 -31.14 59.74 -6.95
CA ARG A 680 -31.98 58.91 -7.81
C ARG A 680 -31.76 59.19 -9.29
N ASP A 681 -31.74 60.47 -9.69
CA ASP A 681 -31.51 60.88 -11.07
C ASP A 681 -30.15 60.42 -11.59
N TYR A 682 -29.10 60.52 -10.75
CA TYR A 682 -27.76 60.04 -11.11
C TYR A 682 -27.74 58.53 -11.32
N VAL A 683 -28.35 57.79 -10.40
CA VAL A 683 -28.36 56.34 -10.39
C VAL A 683 -29.23 55.78 -11.52
N ASP A 684 -30.43 56.33 -11.75
CA ASP A 684 -31.28 55.95 -12.87
C ASP A 684 -30.57 56.26 -14.22
N ASN A 685 -29.89 57.41 -14.33
CA ASN A 685 -29.08 57.74 -15.50
C ASN A 685 -27.91 56.78 -15.71
N TYR A 686 -27.32 56.26 -14.63
CA TYR A 686 -26.31 55.22 -14.70
C TYR A 686 -26.91 53.89 -15.18
N MET A 687 -28.04 53.46 -14.61
CA MET A 687 -28.70 52.20 -14.97
C MET A 687 -29.22 52.18 -16.42
N ASP A 688 -29.54 53.34 -16.98
CA ASP A 688 -29.94 53.49 -18.37
C ASP A 688 -28.75 53.50 -19.33
N ARG A 689 -27.63 54.09 -18.90
CA ARG A 689 -26.41 54.26 -19.70
C ARG A 689 -25.18 54.06 -18.80
N PRO A 690 -24.79 52.80 -18.53
CA PRO A 690 -23.67 52.50 -17.66
C PRO A 690 -22.38 52.89 -18.37
N THR A 691 -21.60 53.79 -17.77
CA THR A 691 -20.28 54.17 -18.28
C THR A 691 -19.23 54.08 -17.17
N LYS A 692 -17.99 53.81 -17.57
CA LYS A 692 -16.87 53.67 -16.64
C LYS A 692 -16.64 54.97 -15.86
N GLU A 693 -16.74 56.11 -16.53
CA GLU A 693 -16.48 57.43 -15.97
C GLU A 693 -17.47 57.80 -14.86
N LYS A 694 -18.75 57.42 -15.01
CA LYS A 694 -19.77 57.62 -13.97
C LYS A 694 -19.46 56.77 -12.73
N MET A 695 -19.12 55.49 -12.93
CA MET A 695 -18.81 54.59 -11.82
C MET A 695 -17.53 55.01 -11.08
N GLU A 696 -16.48 55.42 -11.80
CA GLU A 696 -15.25 55.94 -11.20
C GLU A 696 -15.49 57.25 -10.43
N ALA A 697 -16.31 58.16 -10.97
CA ALA A 697 -16.66 59.40 -10.26
C ALA A 697 -17.39 59.12 -8.94
N LEU A 698 -18.35 58.19 -8.95
CA LEU A 698 -19.09 57.80 -7.76
C LEU A 698 -18.20 57.07 -6.74
N LYS A 699 -17.33 56.17 -7.20
CA LYS A 699 -16.36 55.45 -6.36
C LYS A 699 -15.35 56.41 -5.71
N ASN A 700 -14.79 57.34 -6.48
CA ASN A 700 -13.83 58.32 -5.97
C ASN A 700 -14.43 59.17 -4.83
N LEU A 701 -15.70 59.52 -4.95
CA LEU A 701 -16.45 60.21 -3.90
C LEU A 701 -16.72 59.31 -2.69
N ALA A 702 -17.08 58.05 -2.90
CA ALA A 702 -17.32 57.06 -1.85
C ALA A 702 -16.06 56.67 -1.06
N ASP A 703 -14.90 56.66 -1.73
CA ASP A 703 -13.58 56.35 -1.14
C ASP A 703 -12.95 57.58 -0.45
N GLY A 704 -13.57 58.76 -0.55
CA GLY A 704 -13.08 60.01 0.03
C GLY A 704 -11.86 60.61 -0.67
N SER A 705 -11.53 60.11 -1.87
CA SER A 705 -10.40 60.57 -2.69
C SER A 705 -10.62 61.97 -3.29
N THR A 706 -11.88 62.40 -3.37
CA THR A 706 -12.30 63.75 -3.76
C THR A 706 -12.99 64.44 -2.59
N LYS A 707 -12.60 65.69 -2.29
CA LYS A 707 -13.26 66.48 -1.24
C LYS A 707 -14.73 66.74 -1.61
N PRO A 708 -15.69 66.61 -0.66
CA PRO A 708 -17.08 66.97 -0.92
C PRO A 708 -17.15 68.44 -1.35
N GLY A 709 -17.67 68.68 -2.56
CA GLY A 709 -17.76 70.02 -3.16
C GLY A 709 -16.81 70.33 -4.32
N THR A 710 -15.74 69.55 -4.56
CA THR A 710 -14.88 69.71 -5.75
C THR A 710 -15.13 68.67 -6.85
N ALA A 711 -15.98 67.67 -6.60
CA ALA A 711 -16.39 66.64 -7.57
C ALA A 711 -17.22 67.19 -8.77
N GLY A 712 -17.50 68.50 -8.79
CA GLY A 712 -18.22 69.18 -9.88
C GLY A 712 -17.38 69.60 -11.10
N VAL A 713 -16.08 69.27 -11.16
CA VAL A 713 -15.20 69.66 -12.29
C VAL A 713 -14.51 68.45 -12.91
N SER A 714 -15.26 67.40 -13.23
CA SER A 714 -14.88 66.54 -14.36
C SER A 714 -15.70 66.99 -15.56
N MET A 715 -15.10 67.79 -16.45
CA MET A 715 -15.69 68.28 -17.70
C MET A 715 -15.91 67.15 -18.74
N THR A 716 -16.21 65.93 -18.28
CA THR A 716 -16.52 64.81 -19.15
C THR A 716 -17.98 64.92 -19.56
N ARG A 717 -18.20 65.28 -20.83
CA ARG A 717 -19.51 65.50 -21.43
C ARG A 717 -20.43 64.28 -21.17
N GLY A 718 -21.46 64.43 -20.34
CA GLY A 718 -22.48 63.40 -20.11
C GLY A 718 -22.49 62.71 -18.73
N VAL A 719 -21.70 63.16 -17.76
CA VAL A 719 -21.78 62.71 -16.35
C VAL A 719 -22.61 63.72 -15.54
N PRO A 720 -23.73 63.33 -14.88
CA PRO A 720 -24.50 64.25 -14.04
C PRO A 720 -23.67 64.74 -12.83
N PRO A 721 -23.84 65.99 -12.37
CA PRO A 721 -23.03 66.54 -11.29
C PRO A 721 -23.32 65.86 -9.94
N LEU A 722 -22.25 65.44 -9.24
CA LEU A 722 -22.31 64.86 -7.88
C LEU A 722 -22.15 65.92 -6.78
N SER A 723 -22.34 67.21 -7.10
CA SER A 723 -22.19 68.31 -6.15
C SER A 723 -23.26 68.26 -5.06
N GLY A 724 -22.86 68.21 -3.78
CA GLY A 724 -23.80 68.15 -2.65
C GLY A 724 -24.08 66.75 -2.13
N ILE A 725 -23.57 65.71 -2.79
CA ILE A 725 -23.67 64.31 -2.33
C ILE A 725 -22.50 64.04 -1.37
N THR A 726 -22.83 63.52 -0.19
CA THR A 726 -21.86 63.12 0.83
C THR A 726 -21.21 61.77 0.50
N GLN A 727 -20.09 61.48 1.15
CA GLN A 727 -19.42 60.18 1.00
C GLN A 727 -20.33 59.00 1.37
N GLU A 728 -21.13 59.15 2.42
CA GLU A 728 -22.08 58.12 2.85
C GLU A 728 -23.20 57.90 1.83
N GLU A 729 -23.74 58.97 1.27
CA GLU A 729 -24.77 58.90 0.22
C GLU A 729 -24.22 58.27 -1.06
N ALA A 730 -22.97 58.57 -1.44
CA ALA A 730 -22.31 57.92 -2.56
C ALA A 730 -22.13 56.39 -2.34
N GLN A 731 -21.82 55.96 -1.11
CA GLN A 731 -21.78 54.54 -0.75
C GLN A 731 -23.17 53.89 -0.81
N ASP A 732 -24.23 54.61 -0.41
CA ASP A 732 -25.60 54.12 -0.53
C ASP A 732 -26.04 53.99 -1.99
N MET A 733 -25.66 54.94 -2.86
CA MET A 733 -25.88 54.88 -4.31
C MET A 733 -25.18 53.66 -4.93
N LEU A 734 -23.93 53.37 -4.56
CA LEU A 734 -23.20 52.18 -5.02
C LEU A 734 -23.90 50.87 -4.59
N ARG A 735 -24.35 50.80 -3.33
CA ARG A 735 -25.11 49.66 -2.82
C ARG A 735 -26.44 49.50 -3.55
N TRP A 736 -27.13 50.60 -3.81
CA TRP A 736 -28.38 50.61 -4.59
C TRP A 736 -28.16 50.07 -6.00
N ILE A 737 -27.10 50.52 -6.69
CA ILE A 737 -26.77 50.05 -8.06
C ILE A 737 -26.54 48.53 -8.07
N GLY A 738 -25.75 48.00 -7.13
CA GLY A 738 -25.53 46.56 -6.99
C GLY A 738 -26.83 45.79 -6.70
N ASN A 739 -27.65 46.32 -5.80
CA ASN A 739 -28.96 45.77 -5.46
C ASN A 739 -29.90 45.73 -6.67
N GLU A 740 -29.95 46.79 -7.48
CA GLU A 740 -30.76 46.86 -8.70
C GLU A 740 -30.30 45.88 -9.79
N HIS A 741 -28.98 45.78 -10.04
CA HIS A 741 -28.45 44.77 -10.95
C HIS A 741 -28.82 43.35 -10.52
N SER A 742 -28.71 43.04 -9.23
CA SER A 742 -29.10 41.72 -8.70
C SER A 742 -30.60 41.43 -8.85
N PHE A 743 -31.44 42.47 -8.77
CA PHE A 743 -32.88 42.35 -8.98
C PHE A 743 -33.20 42.04 -10.44
N ARG A 744 -32.68 42.84 -11.40
CA ARG A 744 -32.91 42.63 -12.84
C ARG A 744 -32.42 41.27 -13.32
N VAL A 745 -31.28 40.81 -12.80
CA VAL A 745 -30.75 39.48 -13.10
C VAL A 745 -31.67 38.36 -12.60
N LEU A 746 -32.17 38.47 -11.37
CA LEU A 746 -33.13 37.50 -10.83
C LEU A 746 -34.45 37.51 -11.60
N GLU A 747 -34.98 38.69 -11.92
CA GLU A 747 -36.20 38.84 -12.71
C GLU A 747 -36.07 38.18 -14.09
N ALA A 748 -34.97 38.46 -14.81
CA ALA A 748 -34.71 37.84 -16.10
C ALA A 748 -34.53 36.31 -16.01
N ALA A 749 -33.88 35.82 -14.95
CA ALA A 749 -33.72 34.38 -14.72
C ALA A 749 -35.06 33.69 -14.40
N ASN A 750 -35.93 34.35 -13.63
CA ASN A 750 -37.28 33.86 -13.33
C ASN A 750 -38.14 33.82 -14.61
N ALA A 751 -38.08 34.88 -15.43
CA ALA A 751 -38.80 34.94 -16.70
C ALA A 751 -38.35 33.80 -17.65
N LEU A 752 -37.04 33.59 -17.80
CA LEU A 752 -36.50 32.50 -18.61
C LEU A 752 -36.92 31.11 -18.09
N THR A 753 -37.03 30.94 -16.77
CA THR A 753 -37.47 29.65 -16.20
C THR A 753 -38.95 29.38 -16.46
N ALA A 754 -39.76 30.44 -16.52
CA ALA A 754 -41.20 30.35 -16.83
C ALA A 754 -41.46 30.02 -18.30
N ASP A 755 -40.68 30.58 -19.23
CA ASP A 755 -40.78 30.32 -20.66
C ASP A 755 -39.40 30.05 -21.28
N ARG A 756 -39.01 28.77 -21.24
CA ARG A 756 -37.66 28.31 -21.61
C ARG A 756 -37.39 28.37 -23.11
N GLN A 757 -38.45 28.34 -23.92
CA GLN A 757 -38.32 28.28 -25.38
C GLN A 757 -38.16 29.65 -26.01
N ASN A 758 -38.35 30.72 -25.25
CA ASN A 758 -38.33 32.08 -25.77
C ASN A 758 -36.89 32.64 -25.86
N PRO A 759 -36.33 32.79 -27.08
CA PRO A 759 -34.96 33.28 -27.25
C PRO A 759 -34.80 34.74 -26.81
N LEU A 760 -35.88 35.52 -26.71
CA LEU A 760 -35.83 36.90 -26.24
C LEU A 760 -35.52 36.97 -24.74
N LEU A 761 -36.05 36.04 -23.93
CA LEU A 761 -35.80 36.01 -22.49
C LEU A 761 -34.35 35.65 -22.18
N MET A 762 -33.76 34.75 -22.97
CA MET A 762 -32.32 34.45 -22.87
C MET A 762 -31.46 35.68 -23.19
N ARG A 763 -31.84 36.47 -24.21
CA ARG A 763 -31.15 37.73 -24.54
C ARG A 763 -31.32 38.79 -23.46
N GLN A 764 -32.50 38.89 -22.84
CA GLN A 764 -32.74 39.80 -21.72
C GLN A 764 -31.87 39.44 -20.51
N LEU A 765 -31.75 38.16 -20.19
CA LEU A 765 -30.84 37.67 -19.16
C LEU A 765 -29.38 38.00 -19.50
N GLN A 766 -28.95 37.72 -20.73
CA GLN A 766 -27.59 38.06 -21.19
C GLN A 766 -27.29 39.56 -21.04
N ALA A 767 -28.23 40.42 -21.41
CA ALA A 767 -28.08 41.87 -21.26
C ALA A 767 -27.98 42.28 -19.79
N ALA A 768 -28.86 41.76 -18.92
CA ALA A 768 -28.84 42.06 -17.48
C ALA A 768 -27.53 41.59 -16.81
N VAL A 769 -27.03 40.41 -17.18
CA VAL A 769 -25.77 39.87 -16.67
C VAL A 769 -24.57 40.64 -17.22
N ALA A 770 -24.57 41.01 -18.51
CA ALA A 770 -23.50 41.80 -19.12
C ALA A 770 -23.37 43.18 -18.46
N ASP A 771 -24.50 43.85 -18.21
CA ASP A 771 -24.52 45.12 -17.49
C ASP A 771 -23.94 44.98 -16.09
N ALA A 772 -24.35 43.95 -15.35
CA ALA A 772 -23.82 43.69 -14.01
C ALA A 772 -22.31 43.39 -14.02
N GLN A 773 -21.82 42.61 -14.99
CA GLN A 773 -20.40 42.34 -15.18
C GLN A 773 -19.61 43.60 -15.51
N ALA A 774 -20.15 44.47 -16.39
CA ALA A 774 -19.53 45.74 -16.72
C ALA A 774 -19.42 46.62 -15.47
N THR A 775 -20.50 46.75 -14.71
CA THR A 775 -20.53 47.49 -13.44
C THR A 775 -19.51 46.95 -12.42
N ASP A 776 -19.41 45.63 -12.23
CA ASP A 776 -18.40 45.00 -11.34
C ASP A 776 -16.97 45.29 -11.81
N SER A 777 -16.73 45.25 -13.13
CA SER A 777 -15.43 45.57 -13.71
C SER A 777 -15.04 47.05 -13.53
N TYR A 778 -16.02 47.97 -13.66
CA TYR A 778 -15.79 49.39 -13.46
C TYR A 778 -15.53 49.71 -11.98
N ALA A 779 -16.26 49.06 -11.07
CA ALA A 779 -16.08 49.26 -9.63
C ALA A 779 -14.77 48.64 -9.11
N SER A 780 -14.40 47.45 -9.57
CA SER A 780 -13.19 46.74 -9.11
C SER A 780 -11.91 47.16 -9.82
N GLY A 781 -12.00 47.71 -11.03
CA GLY A 781 -10.85 47.97 -11.91
C GLY A 781 -10.27 46.70 -12.55
N ILE A 782 -10.89 45.54 -12.34
CA ILE A 782 -10.47 44.26 -12.91
C ILE A 782 -11.25 44.02 -14.20
N ALA A 783 -10.55 44.00 -15.34
CA ALA A 783 -11.19 43.70 -16.61
C ALA A 783 -11.57 42.21 -16.68
N PRO A 784 -12.82 41.88 -17.07
CA PRO A 784 -13.21 40.49 -17.29
C PRO A 784 -12.41 39.89 -18.45
N SER A 785 -12.07 38.61 -18.35
CA SER A 785 -11.40 37.90 -19.44
C SER A 785 -12.29 37.92 -20.70
N PRO A 786 -11.76 38.22 -21.90
CA PRO A 786 -12.53 38.30 -23.15
C PRO A 786 -13.37 37.05 -23.45
N TRP A 787 -12.90 35.90 -22.96
CA TRP A 787 -13.50 34.58 -23.17
C TRP A 787 -14.59 34.22 -22.14
N LYS A 788 -14.82 35.08 -21.12
CA LYS A 788 -15.78 34.86 -20.03
C LYS A 788 -16.81 35.99 -19.87
N ILE A 789 -16.87 36.92 -20.83
CA ILE A 789 -17.84 38.00 -20.87
C ILE A 789 -19.17 37.46 -21.39
N ALA A 790 -20.29 37.83 -20.76
CA ALA A 790 -21.61 37.67 -21.36
C ALA A 790 -21.65 38.52 -22.63
N ALA A 791 -21.68 37.89 -23.81
CA ALA A 791 -21.73 38.61 -25.07
C ALA A 791 -22.91 39.58 -25.04
N ASN A 792 -22.64 40.88 -25.10
CA ASN A 792 -23.67 41.89 -25.22
C ASN A 792 -24.10 41.92 -26.71
N PRO A 793 -25.32 41.48 -27.07
CA PRO A 793 -25.69 41.41 -28.48
C PRO A 793 -25.95 42.81 -29.07
N TYR A 794 -26.15 43.86 -28.26
CA TYR A 794 -26.40 45.23 -28.75
C TYR A 794 -26.00 46.31 -27.71
N PRO A 795 -25.18 47.31 -28.08
CA PRO A 795 -25.15 48.57 -27.33
C PRO A 795 -26.44 49.34 -27.64
N ALA A 796 -27.29 49.53 -26.63
CA ALA A 796 -28.48 50.40 -26.64
C ALA A 796 -29.57 50.08 -27.69
N LEU A 797 -30.51 49.20 -27.34
CA LEU A 797 -31.89 49.29 -27.85
C LEU A 797 -32.79 49.73 -26.68
N SER A 798 -33.57 50.78 -26.91
CA SER A 798 -34.47 51.44 -25.96
C SER A 798 -35.32 50.42 -25.20
N ARG A 799 -35.11 50.36 -23.88
CA ARG A 799 -35.89 49.54 -22.95
C ARG A 799 -37.30 50.13 -22.79
N PRO A 800 -38.37 49.31 -22.80
CA PRO A 800 -39.66 49.77 -22.29
C PRO A 800 -39.54 50.05 -20.79
N ARG A 801 -40.06 51.19 -20.34
CA ARG A 801 -40.14 51.54 -18.91
C ARG A 801 -40.98 50.49 -18.18
N PRO A 802 -40.63 50.08 -16.95
CA PRO A 802 -41.59 49.42 -16.08
C PRO A 802 -42.76 50.39 -15.84
N VAL A 803 -43.98 49.91 -16.07
CA VAL A 803 -45.21 50.59 -15.67
C VAL A 803 -45.28 50.52 -14.14
N PRO A 804 -45.67 51.59 -13.43
CA PRO A 804 -45.61 51.71 -11.97
C PRO A 804 -46.30 50.59 -11.18
#